data_AF-A0A1V5UCV5-F1
#
_entry.id   AF-A0A1V5UCV5-F1
#
_cell.length_a   1.000
_cell.length_b   1.000
_cell.length_c   1.000
_cell.angle_alpha   90.00
_cell.angle_beta   90.00
_cell.angle_gamma   90.00
#
_symmetry.space_group_name_H-M   'P 1'
#
loop_
_entity.id
_entity.type
_entity.pdbx_description
1 polymer ?
#
loop_
_entity_poly.entity_id
_entity_poly.type
_entity_poly.pdbx_seq_one_letter_code
_entity_poly.pdbx_strand_id
1 'polypeptide(L)'
;MNQYNRNAGGGYSNYNNSGGIESLKEEFINPYNYAENLGIDVRKPVRYHRETDGLISGRIKLRLTLESPTAIGGLLTDKPMAGENPAEKFKHLGFYRYNGELAIPATTLKGMSRSIFELITGSCMFHYDNDDYEGFRTTESASSEIHAGVIETFPTRDCAGEVMVCEKHLILPETFEKCGCKDLYAKKLSCFKVFVKLDKSNKRVIEISKTEKAGFIEAYLNVSGKMDTPRIKFFPEHMNKIPASVLNKINGGARVKVSYSRLKQNKQNRPADANFISNISESPSHVYMGILFKDGRGNIMLQPSKKEVVAVMTNDRVSLETSEVNKYMHVFRHGQRAKENTLELKKGDVIFFTMHGGKVMNIIRASLGRVAFSRSVSQILTDFEKPCYIYNKEKKISGNNMILCPACQVFGFTEDVTQPKAAGKGAALAGRVFFSHGVIEDKTIKTKTTPIKILNSPHPSCTFFYIKSKNGALSVKKPTKNGPIDAMLDFDDNARIRGRKFYVRQAAADFIEREKPNKNMHSIVEYIEKGSFVFDVDFDNLTEVELGALIYSLTLDENMLHSIGHAKPLGMGDCKITVTELLIDTPERVTTLDTSKWTRKEDPAAVVKAFKEDLSKKMNNKPFNDIDAIRSLSVIRSAKGHSAVKYPAKKDFKGEEHGFKWFVDHANYNHKSRDFIPQPLPLAKDLGSKKLKK
;
A
#
# COMPACT_ATOMS: atom_id res chain seq x y z
N MET A 1 56.76 -24.04 4.56
CA MET A 1 57.39 -23.48 3.35
C MET A 1 56.32 -23.32 2.28
N ASN A 2 55.96 -22.07 1.96
CA ASN A 2 55.93 -21.49 0.60
C ASN A 2 56.06 -22.51 -0.57
N GLN A 3 55.37 -22.41 -1.71
CA GLN A 3 54.89 -21.23 -2.44
C GLN A 3 54.24 -21.70 -3.78
N TYR A 4 53.19 -20.99 -4.22
CA TYR A 4 52.96 -20.45 -5.58
C TYR A 4 52.69 -21.32 -6.83
N ASN A 5 51.49 -21.06 -7.39
CA ASN A 5 51.15 -20.63 -8.76
C ASN A 5 51.55 -21.44 -10.00
N ARG A 6 50.55 -21.76 -10.85
CA ARG A 6 50.33 -21.08 -12.16
C ARG A 6 48.98 -21.45 -12.82
N ASN A 7 48.41 -20.44 -13.47
CA ASN A 7 47.13 -20.38 -14.21
C ASN A 7 47.14 -21.12 -15.57
N ALA A 8 45.94 -21.52 -16.04
CA ALA A 8 45.34 -21.27 -17.37
C ALA A 8 44.04 -22.11 -17.46
N GLY A 9 42.82 -21.56 -17.53
CA GLY A 9 42.15 -21.04 -18.74
C GLY A 9 41.80 -22.18 -19.70
N GLY A 10 40.57 -22.49 -20.11
CA GLY A 10 39.22 -21.97 -19.94
C GLY A 10 38.29 -22.86 -20.80
N GLY A 11 36.99 -22.89 -20.52
CA GLY A 11 36.03 -23.67 -21.31
C GLY A 11 34.61 -23.58 -20.74
N TYR A 12 33.75 -22.90 -21.46
CA TYR A 12 32.38 -22.54 -21.12
C TYR A 12 31.47 -23.77 -20.94
N SER A 13 30.71 -23.82 -19.84
CA SER A 13 29.50 -24.63 -19.74
C SER A 13 28.34 -23.82 -19.15
N ASN A 14 27.15 -24.09 -19.69
CA ASN A 14 25.87 -23.45 -19.42
C ASN A 14 25.51 -23.47 -17.92
N TYR A 15 25.49 -22.32 -17.27
CA TYR A 15 24.82 -22.16 -15.98
C TYR A 15 23.38 -21.67 -16.20
N ASN A 16 22.47 -22.65 -16.22
CA ASN A 16 21.14 -22.50 -15.62
C ASN A 16 21.35 -22.05 -14.16
N ASN A 17 21.33 -20.75 -13.91
CA ASN A 17 21.40 -20.23 -12.55
C ASN A 17 20.01 -19.75 -12.11
N SER A 18 19.35 -20.69 -11.45
CA SER A 18 18.38 -20.56 -10.35
C SER A 18 18.90 -19.71 -9.16
N GLY A 19 19.62 -18.62 -9.45
CA GLY A 19 20.34 -17.79 -8.47
C GLY A 19 19.52 -16.62 -7.91
N GLY A 20 18.29 -16.89 -7.46
CA GLY A 20 17.40 -15.87 -6.87
C GLY A 20 16.95 -16.15 -5.43
N ILE A 21 17.38 -17.24 -4.80
CA ILE A 21 16.87 -17.67 -3.49
C ILE A 21 18.02 -18.03 -2.53
N GLU A 22 19.03 -17.17 -2.35
CA GLU A 22 20.09 -17.49 -1.38
C GLU A 22 20.63 -16.32 -0.52
N SER A 23 19.92 -15.18 -0.43
CA SER A 23 20.35 -14.09 0.48
C SER A 23 19.28 -13.57 1.45
N LEU A 24 18.26 -14.37 1.80
CA LEU A 24 17.37 -14.08 2.94
C LEU A 24 17.42 -15.24 3.95
N LYS A 25 18.57 -15.40 4.62
CA LYS A 25 18.70 -16.20 5.86
C LYS A 25 18.27 -15.37 7.08
N GLU A 26 17.08 -14.77 7.02
CA GLU A 26 16.33 -14.47 8.23
C GLU A 26 14.96 -15.13 8.05
N GLU A 27 14.69 -16.20 8.81
CA GLU A 27 13.37 -16.82 8.89
C GLU A 27 12.42 -15.86 9.62
N PHE A 28 11.84 -14.90 8.90
CA PHE A 28 10.83 -14.00 9.45
C PHE A 28 9.45 -14.28 8.86
N ILE A 29 8.41 -13.98 9.64
CA ILE A 29 7.01 -14.05 9.22
C ILE A 29 6.47 -12.63 9.11
N ASN A 30 5.77 -12.33 8.02
CA ASN A 30 5.13 -11.03 7.88
C ASN A 30 4.05 -10.85 8.96
N PRO A 31 3.91 -9.64 9.57
CA PRO A 31 2.92 -9.37 10.60
C PRO A 31 1.47 -9.54 10.18
N TYR A 32 1.21 -9.67 8.89
CA TYR A 32 -0.10 -10.02 8.36
C TYR A 32 0.05 -11.06 7.24
N ASN A 33 -1.04 -11.79 7.02
CA ASN A 33 -1.17 -12.70 5.89
C ASN A 33 -2.61 -12.69 5.37
N TYR A 34 -2.89 -13.50 4.35
CA TYR A 34 -4.19 -13.55 3.71
C TYR A 34 -4.86 -14.90 3.95
N ALA A 35 -6.13 -14.87 4.35
CA ALA A 35 -7.00 -16.04 4.29
C ALA A 35 -7.70 -16.09 2.93
N GLU A 36 -7.65 -17.24 2.28
CA GLU A 36 -8.24 -17.42 0.95
C GLU A 36 -9.76 -17.28 1.01
N ASN A 37 -10.36 -16.75 -0.06
CA ASN A 37 -11.82 -16.67 -0.19
C ASN A 37 -12.38 -18.07 -0.48
N LEU A 38 -13.66 -18.30 -0.14
CA LEU A 38 -14.31 -19.60 -0.37
C LEU A 38 -14.47 -19.98 -1.85
N GLY A 39 -14.38 -19.02 -2.77
CA GLY A 39 -14.47 -19.31 -4.20
C GLY A 39 -15.89 -19.54 -4.73
N ILE A 40 -16.92 -19.22 -3.94
CA ILE A 40 -18.33 -19.46 -4.27
C ILE A 40 -19.12 -18.14 -4.21
N ASP A 41 -20.10 -17.98 -5.11
CA ASP A 41 -21.07 -16.88 -5.01
C ASP A 41 -22.19 -17.27 -4.04
N VAL A 42 -22.30 -16.51 -2.96
CA VAL A 42 -23.24 -16.74 -1.84
C VAL A 42 -24.36 -15.71 -1.80
N ARG A 43 -24.43 -14.83 -2.80
CA ARG A 43 -25.43 -13.76 -2.83
C ARG A 43 -26.82 -14.36 -3.00
N LYS A 44 -27.76 -13.81 -2.24
CA LYS A 44 -29.19 -14.17 -2.28
C LYS A 44 -30.04 -12.90 -2.34
N PRO A 45 -31.28 -12.98 -2.82
CA PRO A 45 -32.23 -11.88 -2.68
C PRO A 45 -32.25 -11.36 -1.24
N VAL A 46 -32.39 -10.05 -1.09
CA VAL A 46 -32.50 -9.41 0.23
C VAL A 46 -33.71 -9.94 0.96
N ARG A 47 -33.49 -10.38 2.19
CA ARG A 47 -34.56 -10.61 3.16
C ARG A 47 -34.83 -9.32 3.94
N TYR A 48 -36.05 -8.82 3.88
CA TYR A 48 -36.43 -7.61 4.61
C TYR A 48 -36.82 -7.94 6.05
N HIS A 49 -36.61 -6.98 6.96
CA HIS A 49 -36.90 -7.11 8.40
C HIS A 49 -38.35 -7.53 8.73
N ARG A 50 -39.29 -7.34 7.81
CA ARG A 50 -40.70 -7.75 7.97
C ARG A 50 -40.95 -9.24 7.76
N GLU A 51 -40.00 -9.97 7.16
CA GLU A 51 -40.09 -11.41 6.94
C GLU A 51 -39.56 -12.13 8.17
N THR A 52 -40.44 -12.81 8.91
CA THR A 52 -40.13 -13.41 10.23
C THR A 52 -40.28 -14.93 10.28
N ASP A 53 -40.89 -15.56 9.27
CA ASP A 53 -41.26 -16.98 9.32
C ASP A 53 -40.04 -17.91 9.41
N GLY A 54 -39.99 -18.71 10.46
CA GLY A 54 -38.89 -19.64 10.73
C GLY A 54 -37.57 -18.95 11.12
N LEU A 55 -37.62 -17.70 11.59
CA LEU A 55 -36.45 -16.91 11.96
C LEU A 55 -36.34 -16.65 13.45
N ILE A 56 -35.11 -16.39 13.85
CA ILE A 56 -34.70 -16.30 15.24
C ILE A 56 -34.22 -14.88 15.48
N SER A 57 -34.84 -14.22 16.45
CA SER A 57 -34.35 -12.97 17.04
C SER A 57 -33.88 -13.22 18.47
N GLY A 58 -32.97 -12.39 18.94
CA GLY A 58 -32.61 -12.41 20.34
C GLY A 58 -31.32 -11.70 20.70
N ARG A 59 -30.68 -12.18 21.77
CA ARG A 59 -29.46 -11.59 22.34
C ARG A 59 -28.42 -12.64 22.69
N ILE A 60 -27.18 -12.35 22.32
CA ILE A 60 -26.00 -13.11 22.72
C ILE A 60 -25.26 -12.27 23.78
N LYS A 61 -25.15 -12.78 25.00
CA LYS A 61 -24.27 -12.18 26.02
C LYS A 61 -22.89 -12.80 25.91
N LEU A 62 -21.87 -11.95 25.93
CA LEU A 62 -20.50 -12.35 25.60
C LEU A 62 -19.51 -11.80 26.62
N ARG A 63 -18.45 -12.58 26.84
CA ARG A 63 -17.28 -12.18 27.63
C ARG A 63 -16.04 -12.26 26.75
N LEU A 64 -15.31 -11.16 26.64
CA LEU A 64 -14.02 -11.05 25.96
C LEU A 64 -12.90 -11.02 27.00
N THR A 65 -11.96 -11.96 26.93
CA THR A 65 -10.78 -12.03 27.80
C THR A 65 -9.52 -11.73 27.01
N LEU A 66 -8.69 -10.82 27.52
CA LEU A 66 -7.42 -10.44 26.89
C LEU A 66 -6.33 -11.46 27.18
N GLU A 67 -5.63 -11.87 26.12
CA GLU A 67 -4.51 -12.81 26.14
C GLU A 67 -3.17 -12.12 25.87
N SER A 68 -3.19 -10.85 25.46
CA SER A 68 -1.98 -10.02 25.32
C SER A 68 -2.24 -8.55 25.68
N PRO A 69 -1.19 -7.76 25.91
CA PRO A 69 -1.32 -6.34 26.16
C PRO A 69 -2.13 -5.66 25.06
N THR A 70 -3.11 -4.85 25.45
CA THR A 70 -4.13 -4.36 24.51
C THR A 70 -4.26 -2.86 24.63
N ALA A 71 -4.23 -2.17 23.48
CA ALA A 71 -4.52 -0.75 23.35
C ALA A 71 -5.75 -0.58 22.48
N ILE A 72 -6.82 0.03 23.00
CA ILE A 72 -8.03 0.35 22.24
C ILE A 72 -8.07 1.86 22.05
N GLY A 73 -8.11 2.34 20.81
CA GLY A 73 -7.92 3.76 20.53
C GLY A 73 -9.09 4.60 20.98
N GLY A 74 -8.83 5.51 21.90
CA GLY A 74 -9.71 6.58 22.33
C GLY A 74 -9.29 7.93 21.76
N LEU A 75 -9.18 8.92 22.64
CA LEU A 75 -8.78 10.28 22.27
C LEU A 75 -7.30 10.32 21.84
N LEU A 76 -7.05 10.97 20.71
CA LEU A 76 -5.70 11.29 20.24
C LEU A 76 -5.35 12.72 20.67
N THR A 77 -4.21 12.91 21.33
CA THR A 77 -3.70 14.23 21.72
C THR A 77 -2.25 14.39 21.33
N ASP A 78 -1.90 15.60 20.90
CA ASP A 78 -0.54 16.01 20.56
C ASP A 78 0.08 16.85 21.70
N LYS A 79 -0.60 16.95 22.85
CA LYS A 79 -0.08 17.64 24.04
C LYS A 79 0.91 16.73 24.79
N PRO A 80 2.10 17.25 25.19
CA PRO A 80 3.04 16.49 26.01
C PRO A 80 2.43 16.14 27.36
N MET A 81 2.69 14.92 27.84
CA MET A 81 2.27 14.48 29.18
C MET A 81 3.25 14.97 30.25
N ALA A 82 2.83 14.94 31.53
CA ALA A 82 3.65 15.37 32.65
C ALA A 82 4.96 14.56 32.72
N GLY A 83 6.10 15.25 32.72
CA GLY A 83 7.43 14.63 32.71
C GLY A 83 8.07 14.48 31.32
N GLU A 84 7.37 14.85 30.25
CA GLU A 84 7.90 14.81 28.88
C GLU A 84 8.53 16.14 28.46
N ASN A 85 9.54 16.06 27.58
CA ASN A 85 10.20 17.23 27.04
C ASN A 85 9.25 17.96 26.05
N PRO A 86 8.86 19.22 26.30
CA PRO A 86 7.95 19.97 25.42
C PRO A 86 8.45 20.15 23.97
N ALA A 87 9.75 19.95 23.73
CA ALA A 87 10.34 19.99 22.39
C ALA A 87 10.08 18.71 21.57
N GLU A 88 9.57 17.63 22.18
CA GLU A 88 9.25 16.37 21.52
C GLU A 88 7.74 16.30 21.22
N LYS A 89 7.38 16.10 19.94
CA LYS A 89 5.98 16.05 19.49
C LYS A 89 5.54 14.60 19.31
N PHE A 90 5.20 13.92 20.39
CA PHE A 90 4.58 12.59 20.30
C PHE A 90 3.07 12.71 20.09
N LYS A 91 2.50 11.72 19.40
CA LYS A 91 1.06 11.51 19.37
C LYS A 91 0.69 10.54 20.48
N HIS A 92 -0.15 10.96 21.40
CA HIS A 92 -0.65 10.14 22.49
C HIS A 92 -2.01 9.60 22.13
N LEU A 93 -2.12 8.28 22.07
CA LEU A 93 -3.37 7.58 21.90
C LEU A 93 -3.83 7.05 23.25
N GLY A 94 -4.83 7.69 23.85
CA GLY A 94 -5.47 7.20 25.06
C GLY A 94 -6.28 5.93 24.82
N PHE A 95 -6.59 5.21 25.89
CA PHE A 95 -7.45 4.04 25.86
C PHE A 95 -8.91 4.50 25.77
N TYR A 96 -9.70 3.83 24.94
CA TYR A 96 -11.11 4.18 24.77
C TYR A 96 -11.91 4.03 26.07
N ARG A 97 -12.72 5.05 26.37
CA ARG A 97 -13.59 5.04 27.56
C ARG A 97 -15.04 5.27 27.17
N TYR A 98 -15.95 4.56 27.83
CA TYR A 98 -17.39 4.73 27.70
C TYR A 98 -17.94 5.02 29.10
N ASN A 99 -18.63 6.16 29.27
CA ASN A 99 -19.08 6.65 30.58
C ASN A 99 -17.97 6.71 31.64
N GLY A 100 -16.75 7.09 31.24
CA GLY A 100 -15.57 7.20 32.12
C GLY A 100 -14.82 5.88 32.36
N GLU A 101 -15.43 4.73 32.04
CA GLU A 101 -14.84 3.40 32.27
C GLU A 101 -14.08 2.89 31.04
N LEU A 102 -13.05 2.06 31.26
CA LEU A 102 -12.33 1.41 30.16
C LEU A 102 -13.31 0.57 29.34
N ALA A 103 -13.29 0.76 28.02
CA ALA A 103 -14.24 0.07 27.16
C ALA A 103 -13.67 -0.27 25.79
N ILE A 104 -14.38 -1.14 25.07
CA ILE A 104 -14.17 -1.44 23.66
C ILE A 104 -15.35 -0.86 22.87
N PRO A 105 -15.12 -0.03 21.84
CA PRO A 105 -16.20 0.47 21.00
C PRO A 105 -17.00 -0.66 20.35
N ALA A 106 -18.33 -0.53 20.33
CA ALA A 106 -19.22 -1.43 19.61
C ALA A 106 -18.81 -1.62 18.14
N THR A 107 -18.34 -0.54 17.49
CA THR A 107 -17.84 -0.55 16.12
C THR A 107 -16.58 -1.41 15.95
N THR A 108 -15.69 -1.43 16.95
CA THR A 108 -14.49 -2.27 16.94
C THR A 108 -14.85 -3.75 17.09
N LEU A 109 -15.78 -4.08 17.98
CA LEU A 109 -16.31 -5.44 18.16
C LEU A 109 -17.04 -5.93 16.89
N LYS A 110 -17.93 -5.09 16.34
CA LYS A 110 -18.63 -5.35 15.09
C LYS A 110 -17.67 -5.57 13.93
N GLY A 111 -16.66 -4.71 13.77
CA GLY A 111 -15.67 -4.82 12.69
C GLY A 111 -14.82 -6.09 12.77
N MET A 112 -14.44 -6.50 13.98
CA MET A 112 -13.71 -7.74 14.22
C MET A 112 -14.54 -8.98 13.86
N SER A 113 -15.78 -9.08 14.37
CA SER A 113 -16.69 -10.18 14.05
C SER A 113 -17.06 -10.19 12.57
N ARG A 114 -17.42 -9.04 11.99
CA ARG A 114 -17.74 -8.90 10.56
C ARG A 114 -16.62 -9.40 9.66
N SER A 115 -15.36 -9.11 9.99
CA SER A 115 -14.22 -9.55 9.18
C SER A 115 -14.10 -11.07 9.10
N ILE A 116 -14.37 -11.77 10.21
CA ILE A 116 -14.40 -13.24 10.25
C ILE A 116 -15.66 -13.75 9.56
N PHE A 117 -16.82 -13.17 9.85
CA PHE A 117 -18.08 -13.53 9.23
C PHE A 117 -18.00 -13.44 7.70
N GLU A 118 -17.42 -12.37 7.17
CA GLU A 118 -17.21 -12.17 5.75
C GLU A 118 -16.35 -13.27 5.11
N LEU A 119 -15.30 -13.73 5.81
CA LEU A 119 -14.44 -14.81 5.35
C LEU A 119 -15.20 -16.15 5.32
N ILE A 120 -15.79 -16.54 6.45
CA ILE A 120 -16.39 -17.87 6.63
C ILE A 120 -17.71 -18.04 5.86
N THR A 121 -18.32 -16.94 5.43
CA THR A 121 -19.53 -16.96 4.60
C THR A 121 -19.26 -16.70 3.13
N GLY A 122 -18.01 -16.43 2.72
CA GLY A 122 -17.69 -16.14 1.31
C GLY A 122 -18.22 -14.80 0.81
N SER A 123 -18.43 -13.84 1.71
CA SER A 123 -19.03 -12.55 1.38
C SER A 123 -18.09 -11.66 0.54
N CYS A 124 -18.67 -10.69 -0.18
CA CYS A 124 -17.96 -9.77 -1.07
C CYS A 124 -16.92 -8.87 -0.36
N MET A 125 -15.96 -8.35 -1.13
CA MET A 125 -14.93 -7.41 -0.67
C MET A 125 -15.44 -5.97 -0.68
N PHE A 126 -16.13 -5.53 0.37
CA PHE A 126 -16.99 -4.32 0.40
C PHE A 126 -16.34 -2.96 0.05
N HIS A 127 -15.01 -2.76 0.18
CA HIS A 127 -14.35 -1.44 0.15
C HIS A 127 -13.47 -1.19 -1.09
N TYR A 128 -14.02 -1.31 -2.30
CA TYR A 128 -13.28 -0.95 -3.52
C TYR A 128 -14.14 -0.08 -4.43
N ASP A 129 -13.58 1.00 -4.95
CA ASP A 129 -14.17 1.73 -6.07
C ASP A 129 -13.95 0.93 -7.36
N ASN A 130 -14.94 0.97 -8.24
CA ASN A 130 -15.00 0.17 -9.44
C ASN A 130 -13.92 0.58 -10.46
N ASP A 131 -13.60 1.87 -10.46
CA ASP A 131 -12.66 2.50 -11.37
C ASP A 131 -11.30 2.80 -10.69
N ASP A 132 -11.05 2.21 -9.51
CA ASP A 132 -9.74 2.36 -8.86
C ASP A 132 -8.64 1.66 -9.66
N TYR A 133 -7.81 2.48 -10.28
CA TYR A 133 -6.55 2.06 -10.88
C TYR A 133 -5.43 2.25 -9.87
N GLU A 134 -4.84 1.14 -9.45
CA GLU A 134 -3.58 1.17 -8.74
C GLU A 134 -2.44 1.52 -9.71
N GLY A 135 -1.33 2.02 -9.15
CA GLY A 135 -0.19 2.40 -9.97
C GLY A 135 1.15 2.25 -9.24
N PHE A 136 2.20 2.02 -10.00
CA PHE A 136 3.56 1.89 -9.48
C PHE A 136 4.38 3.14 -9.76
N ARG A 137 5.42 3.37 -8.94
CA ARG A 137 6.38 4.45 -9.22
C ARG A 137 7.36 3.99 -10.29
N THR A 138 7.53 4.82 -11.31
CA THR A 138 8.59 4.66 -12.32
C THR A 138 9.61 5.78 -12.19
N THR A 139 10.88 5.46 -12.46
CA THR A 139 11.99 6.42 -12.53
C THR A 139 12.37 6.64 -13.98
N GLU A 140 11.41 7.07 -14.79
CA GLU A 140 11.61 7.13 -16.23
C GLU A 140 12.33 8.39 -16.68
N SER A 141 13.54 8.17 -17.20
CA SER A 141 14.29 9.15 -17.98
C SER A 141 15.11 8.51 -19.12
N ALA A 142 14.80 7.27 -19.53
CA ALA A 142 15.70 6.51 -20.42
C ALA A 142 15.05 5.59 -21.48
N SER A 143 13.73 5.50 -21.61
CA SER A 143 13.10 4.79 -22.73
C SER A 143 12.91 5.74 -23.93
N SER A 144 13.16 5.23 -25.14
CA SER A 144 12.99 5.94 -26.42
C SER A 144 11.53 6.17 -26.81
N GLU A 145 10.58 5.51 -26.16
CA GLU A 145 9.14 5.57 -26.49
C GLU A 145 8.35 6.56 -25.62
N ILE A 146 9.02 7.24 -24.68
CA ILE A 146 8.38 8.21 -23.79
C ILE A 146 8.45 9.59 -24.42
N HIS A 147 7.32 10.05 -24.91
CA HIS A 147 7.14 11.39 -25.41
C HIS A 147 6.97 12.38 -24.24
N ALA A 148 7.30 13.64 -24.48
CA ALA A 148 6.79 14.73 -23.65
C ALA A 148 5.70 15.43 -24.43
N GLY A 149 4.74 16.02 -23.74
CA GLY A 149 3.76 16.89 -24.37
C GLY A 149 3.08 17.80 -23.39
N VAL A 150 2.37 18.77 -23.94
CA VAL A 150 1.58 19.76 -23.22
C VAL A 150 0.11 19.50 -23.50
N ILE A 151 -0.72 19.45 -22.46
CA ILE A 151 -2.17 19.32 -22.61
C ILE A 151 -2.72 20.63 -23.18
N GLU A 152 -3.25 20.60 -24.39
CA GLU A 152 -3.84 21.76 -25.04
C GLU A 152 -5.34 21.85 -24.76
N THR A 153 -6.03 20.72 -24.88
CA THR A 153 -7.46 20.60 -24.61
C THR A 153 -7.75 19.28 -23.89
N PHE A 154 -8.72 19.30 -22.97
CA PHE A 154 -9.24 18.08 -22.36
C PHE A 154 -10.34 17.49 -23.23
N PRO A 155 -10.50 16.16 -23.23
CA PRO A 155 -11.63 15.53 -23.87
C PRO A 155 -12.94 16.00 -23.24
N THR A 156 -13.94 16.15 -24.10
CA THR A 156 -15.34 16.38 -23.72
C THR A 156 -16.14 15.10 -23.92
N ARG A 157 -17.45 15.12 -23.66
CA ARG A 157 -18.32 13.95 -23.86
C ARG A 157 -18.26 13.42 -25.30
N ASP A 158 -18.12 14.32 -26.27
CA ASP A 158 -18.30 14.01 -27.69
C ASP A 158 -17.04 14.21 -28.54
N CYS A 159 -15.96 14.76 -27.97
CA CYS A 159 -14.70 15.03 -28.67
C CYS A 159 -13.49 14.66 -27.81
N ALA A 160 -12.50 13.98 -28.42
CA ALA A 160 -11.21 13.76 -27.78
C ALA A 160 -10.46 15.08 -27.54
N GLY A 161 -9.62 15.10 -26.51
CA GLY A 161 -8.70 16.21 -26.26
C GLY A 161 -7.45 16.11 -27.12
N GLU A 162 -6.56 17.08 -26.98
CA GLU A 162 -5.31 17.15 -27.73
C GLU A 162 -4.12 17.40 -26.81
N VAL A 163 -3.05 16.66 -27.08
CA VAL A 163 -1.74 16.87 -26.47
C VAL A 163 -0.77 17.26 -27.59
N MET A 164 -0.08 18.37 -27.39
CA MET A 164 0.97 18.84 -28.29
C MET A 164 2.28 18.16 -27.93
N VAL A 165 2.89 17.44 -28.87
CA VAL A 165 4.15 16.71 -28.63
C VAL A 165 5.28 17.72 -28.41
N CYS A 166 6.26 17.36 -27.59
CA CYS A 166 7.40 18.19 -27.25
C CYS A 166 8.72 17.46 -27.42
N GLU A 167 9.74 18.18 -27.92
CA GLU A 167 11.13 17.77 -27.82
C GLU A 167 11.71 18.11 -26.43
N LYS A 168 12.42 17.15 -25.84
CA LYS A 168 13.05 17.30 -24.52
C LYS A 168 14.44 17.92 -24.67
N HIS A 169 14.68 19.04 -24.01
CA HIS A 169 15.99 19.69 -23.93
C HIS A 169 16.46 19.84 -22.49
N LEU A 170 17.78 19.67 -22.30
CA LEU A 170 18.39 19.78 -20.97
C LEU A 170 18.87 21.22 -20.71
N ILE A 171 18.58 21.70 -19.50
CA ILE A 171 19.10 22.95 -18.97
C ILE A 171 20.18 22.63 -17.96
N LEU A 172 21.35 23.24 -18.15
CA LEU A 172 22.44 23.16 -17.19
C LEU A 172 22.13 24.04 -15.98
N PRO A 173 22.53 23.61 -14.76
CA PRO A 173 22.29 24.39 -13.55
C PRO A 173 22.79 25.82 -13.67
N GLU A 174 23.97 26.06 -14.26
CA GLU A 174 24.52 27.41 -14.45
C GLU A 174 23.64 28.30 -15.32
N THR A 175 23.14 27.76 -16.43
CA THR A 175 22.16 28.45 -17.30
C THR A 175 20.91 28.78 -16.50
N PHE A 176 20.39 27.82 -15.73
CA PHE A 176 19.22 28.01 -14.90
C PHE A 176 19.43 29.09 -13.81
N GLU A 177 20.60 29.11 -13.18
CA GLU A 177 20.96 30.09 -12.14
C GLU A 177 21.10 31.50 -12.70
N LYS A 178 21.77 31.65 -13.86
CA LYS A 178 21.95 32.94 -14.53
C LYS A 178 20.64 33.58 -14.97
N CYS A 179 19.60 32.78 -15.24
CA CYS A 179 18.31 33.27 -15.72
C CYS A 179 17.38 33.79 -14.60
N GLY A 180 17.79 33.77 -13.33
CA GLY A 180 16.95 34.27 -12.22
C GLY A 180 15.68 33.44 -11.97
N CYS A 181 15.65 32.18 -12.44
CA CYS A 181 14.50 31.27 -12.32
C CYS A 181 14.49 30.47 -11.00
N LYS A 182 15.36 30.79 -10.03
CA LYS A 182 15.44 30.07 -8.74
C LYS A 182 14.16 30.21 -7.91
N ASP A 183 13.43 31.31 -8.05
CA ASP A 183 12.13 31.56 -7.43
C ASP A 183 11.09 30.50 -7.82
N LEU A 184 11.21 29.92 -9.02
CA LEU A 184 10.31 28.87 -9.51
C LEU A 184 10.39 27.58 -8.68
N TYR A 185 11.50 27.30 -7.99
CA TYR A 185 11.60 26.15 -7.07
C TYR A 185 10.66 26.24 -5.86
N ALA A 186 10.23 27.44 -5.48
CA ALA A 186 9.28 27.62 -4.37
C ALA A 186 7.86 27.13 -4.74
N LYS A 187 7.54 27.17 -6.04
CA LYS A 187 6.22 26.82 -6.60
C LYS A 187 6.22 25.35 -7.08
N LYS A 188 6.34 24.43 -6.11
CA LYS A 188 6.36 22.97 -6.33
C LYS A 188 5.24 22.53 -7.30
N LEU A 189 5.52 21.54 -8.15
CA LEU A 189 4.56 20.85 -9.05
C LEU A 189 3.95 21.71 -10.17
N SER A 190 4.52 22.88 -10.46
CA SER A 190 4.04 23.78 -11.53
C SER A 190 4.95 23.72 -12.76
N CYS A 191 4.34 23.71 -13.95
CA CYS A 191 5.04 23.94 -15.22
C CYS A 191 4.97 25.43 -15.57
N PHE A 192 6.07 25.99 -16.06
CA PHE A 192 6.15 27.41 -16.40
C PHE A 192 6.38 27.58 -17.89
N LYS A 193 5.50 28.35 -18.55
CA LYS A 193 5.78 28.85 -19.89
C LYS A 193 7.03 29.72 -19.84
N VAL A 194 7.98 29.41 -20.70
CA VAL A 194 9.27 30.09 -20.84
C VAL A 194 9.61 30.21 -22.33
N PHE A 195 10.59 31.04 -22.65
CA PHE A 195 11.12 31.17 -24.00
C PHE A 195 12.59 30.77 -23.96
N VAL A 196 13.02 29.88 -24.86
CA VAL A 196 14.36 29.31 -24.83
C VAL A 196 15.12 29.51 -26.13
N LYS A 197 16.44 29.66 -26.01
CA LYS A 197 17.36 29.63 -27.15
C LYS A 197 18.14 28.33 -27.14
N LEU A 198 18.10 27.60 -28.26
CA LEU A 198 18.71 26.28 -28.38
C LEU A 198 20.07 26.33 -29.08
N ASP A 199 20.97 25.45 -28.66
CA ASP A 199 22.19 25.12 -29.39
C ASP A 199 21.83 24.24 -30.60
N LYS A 200 22.15 24.73 -31.81
CA LYS A 200 21.91 24.03 -33.08
C LYS A 200 22.57 22.65 -33.17
N SER A 201 23.59 22.37 -32.33
CA SER A 201 24.41 21.15 -32.42
C SER A 201 24.09 20.06 -31.38
N ASN A 202 23.44 20.40 -30.26
CA ASN A 202 23.46 19.51 -29.07
C ASN A 202 22.14 19.34 -28.31
N LYS A 203 20.99 19.80 -28.84
CA LYS A 203 19.69 19.76 -28.12
C LYS A 203 19.78 20.34 -26.69
N ARG A 204 20.57 21.40 -26.49
CA ARG A 204 20.76 22.07 -25.20
C ARG A 204 20.11 23.45 -25.18
N VAL A 205 19.65 23.86 -24.01
CA VAL A 205 19.21 25.23 -23.76
C VAL A 205 20.41 26.10 -23.39
N ILE A 206 20.66 27.13 -24.18
CA ILE A 206 21.74 28.10 -23.95
C ILE A 206 21.22 29.26 -23.07
N GLU A 207 19.99 29.70 -23.30
CA GLU A 207 19.39 30.84 -22.61
C GLU A 207 17.89 30.62 -22.40
N ILE A 208 17.34 31.19 -21.31
CA ILE A 208 15.93 31.13 -20.94
C ILE A 208 15.44 32.53 -20.61
N SER A 209 14.22 32.84 -21.03
CA SER A 209 13.50 34.04 -20.64
C SER A 209 12.10 33.71 -20.13
N LYS A 210 11.61 34.50 -19.17
CA LYS A 210 10.22 34.46 -18.69
C LYS A 210 9.27 35.23 -19.61
N THR A 211 9.79 36.08 -20.49
CA THR A 211 9.02 36.89 -21.46
C THR A 211 9.46 36.59 -22.88
N GLU A 212 8.60 36.88 -23.84
CA GLU A 212 8.89 36.67 -25.26
C GLU A 212 10.06 37.55 -25.70
N LYS A 213 10.95 36.98 -26.52
CA LYS A 213 12.13 37.64 -27.08
C LYS A 213 12.36 37.17 -28.50
N ALA A 214 12.82 38.08 -29.36
CA ALA A 214 13.18 37.76 -30.73
C ALA A 214 14.25 36.66 -30.79
N GLY A 215 14.00 35.61 -31.58
CA GLY A 215 14.91 34.47 -31.74
C GLY A 215 14.85 33.41 -30.63
N PHE A 216 13.87 33.50 -29.73
CA PHE A 216 13.59 32.48 -28.72
C PHE A 216 12.34 31.69 -29.11
N ILE A 217 12.30 30.41 -28.70
CA ILE A 217 11.20 29.49 -28.98
C ILE A 217 10.40 29.29 -27.70
N GLU A 218 9.07 29.28 -27.81
CA GLU A 218 8.20 28.97 -26.68
C GLU A 218 8.42 27.53 -26.19
N ALA A 219 8.51 27.36 -24.87
CA ALA A 219 8.74 26.08 -24.24
C ALA A 219 8.14 26.06 -22.82
N TYR A 220 8.07 24.86 -22.23
CA TYR A 220 7.56 24.66 -20.88
C TYR A 220 8.64 24.06 -19.99
N LEU A 221 8.98 24.80 -18.94
CA LEU A 221 9.95 24.39 -17.93
C LEU A 221 9.25 23.59 -16.84
N ASN A 222 9.64 22.33 -16.70
CA ASN A 222 9.24 21.50 -15.56
C ASN A 222 10.31 21.59 -14.47
N VAL A 223 9.94 22.17 -13.32
CA VAL A 223 10.81 22.24 -12.16
C VAL A 223 10.44 21.09 -11.21
N SER A 224 11.19 19.99 -11.30
CA SER A 224 11.05 18.91 -10.31
C SER A 224 11.38 19.49 -8.91
N GLY A 225 10.65 19.11 -7.86
CA GLY A 225 10.89 19.68 -6.51
C GLY A 225 12.33 19.51 -6.02
N LYS A 226 12.68 20.13 -4.88
CA LYS A 226 13.98 19.92 -4.19
C LYS A 226 14.15 18.43 -3.81
N MET A 227 14.65 17.61 -4.73
CA MET A 227 15.22 16.30 -4.43
C MET A 227 16.74 16.45 -4.51
N ASP A 228 17.44 16.09 -3.44
CA ASP A 228 18.89 16.00 -3.46
C ASP A 228 19.29 14.87 -4.42
N THR A 229 20.16 15.18 -5.38
CA THR A 229 20.77 14.16 -6.25
C THR A 229 21.59 13.21 -5.38
N PRO A 230 21.47 11.88 -5.59
CA PRO A 230 22.23 10.91 -4.82
C PRO A 230 23.74 11.15 -4.98
N ARG A 231 24.46 11.13 -3.86
CA ARG A 231 25.92 11.32 -3.83
C ARG A 231 26.60 10.03 -4.29
N ILE A 232 27.61 10.17 -5.13
CA ILE A 232 28.40 9.08 -5.70
C ILE A 232 29.73 9.02 -4.95
N LYS A 233 30.05 7.86 -4.35
CA LYS A 233 31.33 7.67 -3.64
C LYS A 233 32.44 7.30 -4.62
N PHE A 234 33.59 7.95 -4.50
CA PHE A 234 34.83 7.51 -5.14
C PHE A 234 35.53 6.49 -4.25
N PHE A 235 35.89 5.36 -4.84
CA PHE A 235 36.72 4.35 -4.20
C PHE A 235 38.21 4.60 -4.50
N PRO A 236 39.15 4.09 -3.69
CA PRO A 236 40.58 4.31 -3.87
C PRO A 236 41.09 4.07 -5.29
N GLU A 237 40.57 3.03 -5.95
CA GLU A 237 40.88 2.66 -7.33
C GLU A 237 40.39 3.66 -8.40
N HIS A 238 39.52 4.61 -8.05
CA HIS A 238 38.96 5.62 -8.97
C HIS A 238 39.61 7.00 -8.78
N MET A 239 40.54 7.12 -7.84
CA MET A 239 41.18 8.39 -7.47
C MET A 239 42.00 8.98 -8.62
N ASN A 240 42.55 8.12 -9.47
CA ASN A 240 43.27 8.51 -10.70
C ASN A 240 42.42 9.30 -11.71
N LYS A 241 41.09 9.30 -11.55
CA LYS A 241 40.17 10.04 -12.43
C LYS A 241 39.93 11.48 -11.98
N ILE A 242 40.37 11.84 -10.78
CA ILE A 242 40.23 13.19 -10.23
C ILE A 242 41.59 13.90 -10.40
N PRO A 243 41.64 15.11 -10.96
CA PRO A 243 42.88 15.89 -11.04
C PRO A 243 43.50 16.14 -9.66
N ALA A 244 44.82 16.10 -9.57
CA ALA A 244 45.54 16.36 -8.32
C ALA A 244 45.22 17.75 -7.71
N SER A 245 44.99 18.76 -8.55
CA SER A 245 44.56 20.10 -8.13
C SER A 245 43.23 20.09 -7.37
N VAL A 246 42.27 19.31 -7.86
CA VAL A 246 40.95 19.12 -7.24
C VAL A 246 41.09 18.33 -5.94
N LEU A 247 41.88 17.25 -5.97
CA LEU A 247 42.16 16.39 -4.81
C LEU A 247 42.76 17.17 -3.64
N ASN A 248 43.71 18.05 -3.90
CA ASN A 248 44.35 18.87 -2.87
C ASN A 248 43.33 19.84 -2.23
N LYS A 249 42.49 20.49 -3.05
CA LYS A 249 41.45 21.40 -2.56
C LYS A 249 40.41 20.66 -1.70
N ILE A 250 39.91 19.50 -2.14
CA ILE A 250 38.92 18.73 -1.36
C ILE A 250 39.52 18.12 -0.09
N ASN A 251 40.81 17.75 -0.10
CA ASN A 251 41.50 17.29 1.10
C ASN A 251 41.69 18.42 2.12
N GLY A 252 41.84 19.67 1.66
CA GLY A 252 41.78 20.87 2.49
C GLY A 252 40.36 21.27 2.94
N GLY A 253 39.36 20.41 2.74
CA GLY A 253 37.97 20.65 3.16
C GLY A 253 37.11 21.44 2.18
N ALA A 254 37.65 21.84 1.02
CA ALA A 254 36.90 22.60 0.04
C ALA A 254 35.84 21.76 -0.68
N ARG A 255 34.77 22.42 -1.12
CA ARG A 255 33.78 21.86 -2.07
C ARG A 255 34.13 22.40 -3.45
N VAL A 256 34.55 21.53 -4.36
CA VAL A 256 35.07 21.93 -5.68
C VAL A 256 34.03 21.62 -6.76
N LYS A 257 33.68 22.63 -7.55
CA LYS A 257 32.81 22.46 -8.71
C LYS A 257 33.61 21.83 -9.85
N VAL A 258 33.07 20.78 -10.46
CA VAL A 258 33.73 20.06 -11.56
C VAL A 258 32.77 19.76 -12.70
N SER A 259 33.29 19.70 -13.92
CA SER A 259 32.69 19.04 -15.06
C SER A 259 33.22 17.61 -15.19
N TYR A 260 32.43 16.70 -15.78
CA TYR A 260 32.83 15.33 -16.03
C TYR A 260 32.05 14.70 -17.19
N SER A 261 32.56 13.59 -17.71
CA SER A 261 31.89 12.73 -18.70
C SER A 261 31.41 11.43 -18.08
N ARG A 262 30.36 10.83 -18.65
CA ARG A 262 29.93 9.46 -18.30
C ARG A 262 30.38 8.49 -19.38
N LEU A 263 30.96 7.36 -18.99
CA LEU A 263 31.25 6.26 -19.91
C LEU A 263 29.93 5.61 -20.37
N LYS A 264 29.81 5.31 -21.67
CA LYS A 264 28.66 4.54 -22.21
C LYS A 264 28.69 3.12 -21.60
N GLN A 265 27.53 2.63 -21.17
CA GLN A 265 27.41 1.32 -20.52
C GLN A 265 27.83 0.17 -21.44
N ASN A 266 28.57 -0.80 -20.91
CA ASN A 266 28.49 -2.19 -21.39
C ASN A 266 27.28 -2.87 -20.70
N LYS A 267 26.65 -3.83 -21.37
CA LYS A 267 25.34 -4.46 -21.03
C LYS A 267 25.19 -5.08 -19.61
N GLN A 268 26.20 -5.01 -18.74
CA GLN A 268 26.10 -5.45 -17.35
C GLN A 268 25.82 -4.26 -16.42
N ASN A 269 24.53 -3.98 -16.21
CA ASN A 269 23.99 -2.98 -15.27
C ASN A 269 24.52 -3.17 -13.84
N ARG A 270 25.47 -2.33 -13.41
CA ARG A 270 25.75 -2.04 -11.98
C ARG A 270 25.39 -0.58 -11.67
N PRO A 271 24.85 -0.26 -10.48
CA PRO A 271 24.46 1.10 -10.13
C PRO A 271 25.68 1.99 -9.88
N ALA A 272 25.61 3.25 -10.31
CA ALA A 272 26.32 4.45 -9.82
C ALA A 272 27.73 4.34 -9.18
N ASP A 273 28.61 3.46 -9.66
CA ASP A 273 30.01 3.43 -9.22
C ASP A 273 30.81 4.57 -9.89
N ALA A 274 31.79 5.15 -9.18
CA ALA A 274 32.72 6.13 -9.76
C ALA A 274 33.55 5.59 -10.94
N ASN A 275 33.48 4.28 -11.19
CA ASN A 275 33.91 3.65 -12.44
C ASN A 275 33.29 4.24 -13.72
N PHE A 276 32.07 4.78 -13.66
CA PHE A 276 31.36 5.30 -14.83
C PHE A 276 31.63 6.78 -15.13
N ILE A 277 32.41 7.45 -14.28
CA ILE A 277 32.80 8.84 -14.46
C ILE A 277 34.21 8.87 -15.06
N SER A 278 34.43 9.75 -16.02
CA SER A 278 35.75 10.01 -16.62
C SER A 278 35.92 11.50 -16.91
N ASN A 279 37.16 11.91 -17.19
CA ASN A 279 37.51 13.25 -17.66
C ASN A 279 36.99 14.36 -16.73
N ILE A 280 37.31 14.26 -15.43
CA ILE A 280 36.92 15.28 -14.46
C ILE A 280 37.78 16.52 -14.67
N SER A 281 37.16 17.69 -14.74
CA SER A 281 37.84 18.97 -14.94
C SER A 281 37.21 20.08 -14.10
N GLU A 282 38.00 21.06 -13.69
CA GLU A 282 37.50 22.29 -13.06
C GLU A 282 36.90 23.26 -14.10
N SER A 283 37.21 23.07 -15.39
CA SER A 283 36.64 23.86 -16.49
C SER A 283 35.31 23.27 -16.97
N PRO A 284 34.36 24.07 -17.47
CA PRO A 284 33.06 23.60 -17.98
C PRO A 284 33.18 22.96 -19.38
N SER A 285 34.16 22.08 -19.57
CA SER A 285 34.50 21.43 -20.85
C SER A 285 33.74 20.13 -21.12
N HIS A 286 33.04 19.57 -20.13
CA HIS A 286 32.37 18.27 -20.25
C HIS A 286 30.85 18.32 -20.04
N VAL A 287 30.17 17.24 -20.43
CA VAL A 287 28.69 17.14 -20.56
C VAL A 287 27.92 17.17 -19.22
N TYR A 288 28.58 16.84 -18.11
CA TYR A 288 27.97 16.78 -16.78
C TYR A 288 28.71 17.69 -15.80
N MET A 289 27.99 18.21 -14.81
CA MET A 289 28.54 19.05 -13.73
C MET A 289 28.22 18.44 -12.38
N GLY A 290 29.03 18.74 -11.37
CA GLY A 290 28.80 18.33 -9.99
C GLY A 290 29.74 19.02 -9.01
N ILE A 291 29.57 18.70 -7.73
CA ILE A 291 30.43 19.16 -6.64
C ILE A 291 31.16 17.96 -6.07
N LEU A 292 32.49 17.98 -6.12
CA LEU A 292 33.37 17.05 -5.41
C LEU A 292 33.67 17.61 -4.01
N PHE A 293 33.58 16.75 -3.00
CA PHE A 293 33.91 17.12 -1.63
C PHE A 293 34.26 15.88 -0.80
N LYS A 294 34.90 16.11 0.35
CA LYS A 294 35.17 15.08 1.34
C LYS A 294 34.05 15.08 2.39
N ASP A 295 33.46 13.92 2.69
CA ASP A 295 32.45 13.79 3.73
C ASP A 295 33.07 13.76 5.14
N GLY A 296 32.24 13.78 6.18
CA GLY A 296 32.70 13.77 7.58
C GLY A 296 33.43 12.49 8.03
N ARG A 297 33.55 11.48 7.16
CA ARG A 297 34.30 10.24 7.39
C ARG A 297 35.54 10.15 6.50
N GLY A 298 35.86 11.22 5.77
CA GLY A 298 37.01 11.26 4.88
C GLY A 298 36.79 10.66 3.49
N ASN A 299 35.57 10.25 3.14
CA ASN A 299 35.28 9.71 1.81
C ASN A 299 35.12 10.83 0.80
N ILE A 300 35.60 10.64 -0.43
CA ILE A 300 35.38 11.58 -1.52
C ILE A 300 34.05 11.26 -2.19
N MET A 301 33.19 12.28 -2.25
CA MET A 301 31.84 12.20 -2.78
C MET A 301 31.69 13.19 -3.94
N LEU A 302 31.10 12.74 -5.04
CA LEU A 302 30.56 13.61 -6.08
C LEU A 302 29.06 13.75 -5.88
N GLN A 303 28.58 14.98 -5.73
CA GLN A 303 27.17 15.31 -5.82
C GLN A 303 26.89 15.89 -7.21
N PRO A 304 26.25 15.12 -8.12
CA PRO A 304 25.88 15.64 -9.44
C PRO A 304 25.03 16.91 -9.32
N SER A 305 25.25 17.88 -10.19
CA SER A 305 24.35 19.02 -10.26
C SER A 305 23.01 18.59 -10.88
N LYS A 306 21.91 19.08 -10.32
CA LYS A 306 20.56 18.80 -10.84
C LYS A 306 20.41 19.43 -12.23
N LYS A 307 19.95 18.63 -13.21
CA LYS A 307 19.58 19.12 -14.54
C LYS A 307 18.09 19.36 -14.55
N GLU A 308 17.66 20.50 -15.10
CA GLU A 308 16.25 20.74 -15.39
C GLU A 308 15.95 20.37 -16.85
N VAL A 309 14.71 20.00 -17.11
CA VAL A 309 14.23 19.64 -18.45
C VAL A 309 13.26 20.71 -18.91
N VAL A 310 13.44 21.20 -20.13
CA VAL A 310 12.44 22.00 -20.82
C VAL A 310 11.83 21.19 -21.96
N ALA A 311 10.52 21.29 -22.11
CA ALA A 311 9.76 20.72 -23.21
C ALA A 311 9.53 21.81 -24.26
N VAL A 312 10.15 21.68 -25.43
CA VAL A 312 9.95 22.60 -26.56
C VAL A 312 8.88 22.00 -27.46
N MET A 313 7.84 22.77 -27.76
CA MET A 313 6.69 22.27 -28.53
C MET A 313 7.08 21.92 -29.97
N THR A 314 6.51 20.83 -30.49
CA THR A 314 6.48 20.53 -31.92
C THR A 314 5.11 20.92 -32.48
N ASN A 315 4.98 20.94 -33.81
CA ASN A 315 3.70 21.16 -34.47
C ASN A 315 2.81 19.90 -34.50
N ASP A 316 3.24 18.81 -33.87
CA ASP A 316 2.52 17.53 -33.89
C ASP A 316 1.52 17.45 -32.74
N ARG A 317 0.27 17.05 -33.05
CA ARG A 317 -0.79 16.80 -32.07
C ARG A 317 -1.16 15.34 -32.02
N VAL A 318 -1.48 14.87 -30.83
CA VAL A 318 -1.95 13.51 -30.57
C VAL A 318 -3.23 13.52 -29.73
N SER A 319 -4.09 12.54 -29.97
CA SER A 319 -5.42 12.49 -29.35
C SER A 319 -5.36 12.02 -27.89
N LEU A 320 -6.08 12.73 -27.00
CA LEU A 320 -6.20 12.45 -25.57
C LEU A 320 -7.63 12.01 -25.23
N GLU A 321 -7.79 10.76 -24.82
CA GLU A 321 -9.10 10.17 -24.52
C GLU A 321 -9.52 10.34 -23.05
N THR A 322 -10.84 10.43 -22.80
CA THR A 322 -11.41 10.56 -21.44
C THR A 322 -10.98 9.42 -20.52
N SER A 323 -10.86 8.20 -21.05
CA SER A 323 -10.42 7.03 -20.29
C SER A 323 -9.01 7.18 -19.72
N GLU A 324 -8.09 7.80 -20.45
CA GLU A 324 -6.70 7.97 -20.00
C GLU A 324 -6.57 9.08 -18.95
N VAL A 325 -7.35 10.15 -19.10
CA VAL A 325 -7.46 11.18 -18.06
C VAL A 325 -8.04 10.59 -16.76
N ASN A 326 -9.10 9.78 -16.86
CA ASN A 326 -9.69 9.14 -15.69
C ASN A 326 -8.70 8.17 -15.01
N LYS A 327 -8.02 7.31 -15.78
CA LYS A 327 -6.97 6.41 -15.26
C LYS A 327 -5.89 7.18 -14.49
N TYR A 328 -5.39 8.29 -15.05
CA TYR A 328 -4.47 9.17 -14.37
C TYR A 328 -5.05 9.67 -13.04
N MET A 329 -6.28 10.21 -13.07
CA MET A 329 -6.92 10.77 -11.88
C MET A 329 -7.10 9.74 -10.76
N HIS A 330 -7.44 8.49 -11.07
CA HIS A 330 -7.58 7.42 -10.06
C HIS A 330 -6.25 7.09 -9.36
N VAL A 331 -5.17 6.89 -10.11
CA VAL A 331 -3.83 6.58 -9.53
C VAL A 331 -3.33 7.69 -8.59
N PHE A 332 -3.66 8.94 -8.90
CA PHE A 332 -3.25 10.10 -8.11
C PHE A 332 -4.20 10.44 -6.96
N ARG A 333 -5.47 10.04 -7.04
CA ARG A 333 -6.46 10.16 -5.94
C ARG A 333 -6.31 9.06 -4.87
N HIS A 334 -5.52 8.01 -5.11
CA HIS A 334 -5.19 7.04 -4.06
C HIS A 334 -4.42 7.68 -2.90
N GLY A 335 -5.20 7.98 -1.85
CA GLY A 335 -4.80 8.63 -0.62
C GLY A 335 -5.67 9.85 -0.41
N GLN A 336 -6.40 9.90 0.71
CA GLN A 336 -7.21 11.03 1.24
C GLN A 336 -6.43 12.37 1.41
N ARG A 337 -5.27 12.50 0.77
CA ARG A 337 -4.35 13.65 0.79
C ARG A 337 -4.27 14.40 -0.53
N ALA A 338 -4.89 13.92 -1.61
CA ALA A 338 -5.12 14.79 -2.76
C ALA A 338 -6.17 15.84 -2.33
N LYS A 339 -5.72 16.94 -1.73
CA LYS A 339 -6.59 18.11 -1.54
C LYS A 339 -7.14 18.44 -2.93
N GLU A 340 -8.47 18.62 -3.02
CA GLU A 340 -9.12 19.08 -4.25
C GLU A 340 -8.28 20.18 -4.92
N ASN A 341 -8.09 20.07 -6.23
CA ASN A 341 -7.34 21.01 -7.08
C ASN A 341 -5.80 21.01 -7.02
N THR A 342 -5.15 20.19 -6.18
CA THR A 342 -3.66 20.19 -6.10
C THR A 342 -2.94 19.23 -7.03
N LEU A 343 -3.58 18.13 -7.44
CA LEU A 343 -2.97 17.09 -8.28
C LEU A 343 -3.69 16.86 -9.62
N GLU A 344 -4.78 17.58 -9.87
CA GLU A 344 -5.51 17.48 -11.15
C GLU A 344 -4.67 18.04 -12.30
N LEU A 345 -4.80 17.43 -13.47
CA LEU A 345 -4.18 17.95 -14.70
C LEU A 345 -4.91 19.21 -15.13
N LYS A 346 -4.16 20.19 -15.66
CA LYS A 346 -4.68 21.43 -16.22
C LYS A 346 -4.15 21.64 -17.63
N LYS A 347 -4.85 22.47 -18.41
CA LYS A 347 -4.35 22.96 -19.69
C LYS A 347 -2.99 23.62 -19.45
N GLY A 348 -1.99 23.28 -20.27
CA GLY A 348 -0.61 23.74 -20.11
C GLY A 348 0.27 22.87 -19.20
N ASP A 349 -0.28 21.83 -18.55
CA ASP A 349 0.55 20.88 -17.80
C ASP A 349 1.41 20.05 -18.75
N VAL A 350 2.69 19.89 -18.39
CA VAL A 350 3.62 19.00 -19.08
C VAL A 350 3.46 17.59 -18.55
N ILE A 351 3.19 16.68 -19.47
CA ILE A 351 3.06 15.26 -19.22
C ILE A 351 4.13 14.48 -19.99
N PHE A 352 4.46 13.30 -19.46
CA PHE A 352 5.08 12.24 -20.23
C PHE A 352 4.02 11.21 -20.57
N PHE A 353 4.13 10.60 -21.74
CA PHE A 353 3.16 9.61 -22.21
C PHE A 353 3.79 8.65 -23.22
N THR A 354 3.18 7.49 -23.41
CA THR A 354 3.47 6.60 -24.54
C THR A 354 2.44 6.83 -25.65
N MET A 355 2.81 6.56 -26.89
CA MET A 355 1.94 6.77 -28.05
C MET A 355 1.66 5.44 -28.75
N HIS A 356 0.38 5.14 -28.97
CA HIS A 356 -0.03 3.97 -29.74
C HIS A 356 -1.15 4.36 -30.71
N GLY A 357 -0.96 4.13 -32.02
CA GLY A 357 -1.96 4.48 -33.04
C GLY A 357 -2.37 5.96 -33.06
N GLY A 358 -1.46 6.89 -32.77
CA GLY A 358 -1.73 8.34 -32.72
C GLY A 358 -2.49 8.82 -31.48
N LYS A 359 -2.69 7.94 -30.49
CA LYS A 359 -3.36 8.25 -29.22
C LYS A 359 -2.36 8.28 -28.06
N VAL A 360 -2.61 9.18 -27.13
CA VAL A 360 -1.92 9.29 -25.84
C VAL A 360 -2.32 8.11 -24.96
N MET A 361 -1.33 7.44 -24.39
CA MET A 361 -1.48 6.37 -23.41
C MET A 361 -0.58 6.63 -22.20
N ASN A 362 -0.99 6.17 -21.02
CA ASN A 362 -0.16 6.16 -19.80
C ASN A 362 0.39 7.54 -19.43
N ILE A 363 -0.52 8.46 -19.13
CA ILE A 363 -0.17 9.81 -18.72
C ILE A 363 0.62 9.77 -17.41
N ILE A 364 1.80 10.37 -17.41
CA ILE A 364 2.64 10.57 -16.25
C ILE A 364 2.85 12.07 -16.09
N ARG A 365 2.51 12.63 -14.93
CA ARG A 365 2.84 14.04 -14.66
C ARG A 365 4.35 14.16 -14.56
N ALA A 366 4.94 15.10 -15.29
CA ALA A 366 6.39 15.19 -15.38
C ALA A 366 7.08 15.48 -14.02
N SER A 367 6.33 15.94 -13.01
CA SER A 367 6.79 16.18 -11.64
C SER A 367 6.62 14.99 -10.68
N LEU A 368 5.86 13.95 -11.06
CA LEU A 368 5.52 12.77 -10.24
C LEU A 368 5.38 11.52 -11.12
N GLY A 369 6.41 10.67 -11.14
CA GLY A 369 6.45 9.45 -11.95
C GLY A 369 5.62 8.29 -11.39
N ARG A 370 4.30 8.27 -11.62
CA ARG A 370 3.45 7.10 -11.41
C ARG A 370 2.79 6.66 -12.71
N VAL A 371 2.70 5.35 -12.92
CA VAL A 371 2.04 4.72 -14.08
C VAL A 371 0.90 3.85 -13.54
N ALA A 372 -0.26 3.91 -14.19
CA ALA A 372 -1.41 3.06 -13.88
C ALA A 372 -1.16 1.62 -14.37
N PHE A 373 -1.72 0.63 -13.68
CA PHE A 373 -1.91 -0.68 -14.30
C PHE A 373 -2.97 -0.62 -15.41
N SER A 374 -2.97 -1.57 -16.35
CA SER A 374 -3.93 -1.53 -17.47
C SER A 374 -5.35 -1.86 -17.02
N ARG A 375 -5.48 -2.71 -15.99
CA ARG A 375 -6.76 -3.14 -15.42
C ARG A 375 -7.03 -2.46 -14.07
N SER A 376 -8.29 -2.12 -13.80
CA SER A 376 -8.71 -1.63 -12.48
C SER A 376 -8.72 -2.77 -11.46
N VAL A 377 -8.78 -2.44 -10.17
CA VAL A 377 -8.94 -3.44 -9.11
C VAL A 377 -10.20 -4.28 -9.32
N SER A 378 -11.31 -3.68 -9.75
CA SER A 378 -12.56 -4.39 -10.04
C SER A 378 -12.41 -5.45 -11.13
N GLN A 379 -11.60 -5.18 -12.16
CA GLN A 379 -11.29 -6.14 -13.23
C GLN A 379 -10.41 -7.32 -12.78
N ILE A 380 -9.77 -7.23 -11.61
CA ILE A 380 -8.98 -8.32 -11.00
C ILE A 380 -9.85 -9.18 -10.07
N LEU A 381 -10.93 -8.61 -9.52
CA LEU A 381 -11.86 -9.34 -8.66
C LEU A 381 -12.70 -10.32 -9.48
N THR A 382 -12.88 -11.51 -8.93
CA THR A 382 -13.88 -12.45 -9.44
C THR A 382 -15.30 -11.97 -9.15
N ASP A 383 -16.29 -12.52 -9.85
CA ASP A 383 -17.70 -12.12 -9.66
C ASP A 383 -18.19 -12.31 -8.22
N PHE A 384 -17.71 -13.32 -7.48
CA PHE A 384 -18.06 -13.50 -6.07
C PHE A 384 -17.31 -12.54 -5.12
N GLU A 385 -16.14 -12.03 -5.51
CA GLU A 385 -15.37 -11.06 -4.73
C GLU A 385 -15.89 -9.63 -4.89
N LYS A 386 -16.44 -9.27 -6.05
CA LYS A 386 -16.95 -7.93 -6.34
C LYS A 386 -17.91 -7.44 -5.25
N PRO A 387 -17.84 -6.17 -4.81
CA PRO A 387 -18.86 -5.58 -3.96
C PRO A 387 -20.29 -5.85 -4.46
N CYS A 388 -21.23 -6.10 -3.55
CA CYS A 388 -22.61 -6.41 -3.96
C CYS A 388 -23.25 -5.26 -4.77
N TYR A 389 -22.91 -4.00 -4.49
CA TYR A 389 -23.44 -2.88 -5.26
C TYR A 389 -22.99 -2.92 -6.73
N ILE A 390 -21.73 -3.31 -7.00
CA ILE A 390 -21.19 -3.49 -8.35
C ILE A 390 -21.90 -4.63 -9.06
N TYR A 391 -22.04 -5.77 -8.37
CA TYR A 391 -22.76 -6.93 -8.92
C TYR A 391 -24.19 -6.55 -9.33
N ASN A 392 -24.94 -5.87 -8.46
CA ASN A 392 -26.31 -5.44 -8.77
C ASN A 392 -26.33 -4.43 -9.94
N LYS A 393 -25.40 -3.47 -9.97
CA LYS A 393 -25.29 -2.49 -11.07
C LYS A 393 -25.03 -3.18 -12.41
N GLU A 394 -24.06 -4.09 -12.48
CA GLU A 394 -23.71 -4.84 -13.70
C GLU A 394 -24.89 -5.71 -14.19
N LYS A 395 -25.63 -6.32 -13.26
CA LYS A 395 -26.81 -7.13 -13.55
C LYS A 395 -28.09 -6.31 -13.74
N LYS A 396 -28.01 -4.97 -13.65
CA LYS A 396 -29.15 -4.04 -13.74
C LYS A 396 -30.26 -4.35 -12.71
N ILE A 397 -29.87 -4.81 -11.53
CA ILE A 397 -30.75 -5.10 -10.40
C ILE A 397 -30.83 -3.85 -9.52
N SER A 398 -32.04 -3.44 -9.15
CA SER A 398 -32.25 -2.25 -8.33
C SER A 398 -33.51 -2.37 -7.47
N GLY A 399 -33.68 -1.44 -6.52
CA GLY A 399 -34.85 -1.38 -5.65
C GLY A 399 -34.97 -2.62 -4.77
N ASN A 400 -36.19 -3.17 -4.67
CA ASN A 400 -36.46 -4.26 -3.73
C ASN A 400 -35.87 -5.62 -4.12
N ASN A 401 -35.33 -5.74 -5.33
CA ASN A 401 -34.85 -7.02 -5.88
C ASN A 401 -33.35 -7.25 -5.69
N MET A 402 -32.69 -6.42 -4.88
CA MET A 402 -31.24 -6.51 -4.65
C MET A 402 -30.82 -7.91 -4.21
N ILE A 403 -29.65 -8.33 -4.70
CA ILE A 403 -29.01 -9.59 -4.33
C ILE A 403 -27.75 -9.26 -3.53
N LEU A 404 -27.72 -9.65 -2.26
CA LEU A 404 -26.64 -9.32 -1.31
C LEU A 404 -26.03 -10.59 -0.72
N CYS A 405 -24.73 -10.51 -0.41
CA CYS A 405 -24.01 -11.57 0.30
C CYS A 405 -24.44 -11.62 1.78
N PRO A 406 -24.19 -12.75 2.49
CA PRO A 406 -24.58 -12.91 3.88
C PRO A 406 -24.13 -11.78 4.80
N ALA A 407 -22.88 -11.31 4.68
CA ALA A 407 -22.38 -10.23 5.53
C ALA A 407 -23.11 -8.89 5.28
N CYS A 408 -23.43 -8.57 4.03
CA CYS A 408 -24.20 -7.36 3.69
C CYS A 408 -25.63 -7.42 4.23
N GLN A 409 -26.25 -8.61 4.25
CA GLN A 409 -27.59 -8.79 4.81
C GLN A 409 -27.62 -8.81 6.34
N VAL A 410 -26.58 -9.36 6.98
CA VAL A 410 -26.52 -9.46 8.46
C VAL A 410 -25.97 -8.18 9.08
N PHE A 411 -24.85 -7.64 8.59
CA PHE A 411 -24.20 -6.47 9.20
C PHE A 411 -24.66 -5.13 8.64
N GLY A 412 -25.46 -5.15 7.56
CA GLY A 412 -25.96 -3.98 6.84
C GLY A 412 -25.15 -3.64 5.60
N PHE A 413 -25.79 -2.91 4.70
CA PHE A 413 -25.28 -2.52 3.39
C PHE A 413 -25.68 -1.09 3.07
N THR A 414 -24.77 -0.36 2.41
CA THR A 414 -25.04 0.93 1.79
C THR A 414 -24.40 0.93 0.42
N GLU A 415 -25.14 1.36 -0.59
CA GLU A 415 -24.60 1.58 -1.92
C GLU A 415 -23.59 2.74 -1.87
N ASP A 416 -22.39 2.50 -2.39
CA ASP A 416 -21.39 3.54 -2.54
C ASP A 416 -21.76 4.40 -3.77
N VAL A 417 -22.16 5.64 -3.53
CA VAL A 417 -22.57 6.56 -4.60
C VAL A 417 -21.41 7.51 -4.85
N THR A 418 -20.52 7.15 -5.78
CA THR A 418 -19.29 7.89 -6.12
C THR A 418 -19.53 9.29 -6.70
N GLN A 419 -20.78 9.67 -6.96
CA GLN A 419 -21.19 11.04 -7.23
C GLN A 419 -22.30 11.44 -6.26
N PRO A 420 -22.29 12.67 -5.73
CA PRO A 420 -23.42 13.20 -4.98
C PRO A 420 -24.61 13.34 -5.94
N LYS A 421 -25.37 12.26 -6.13
CA LYS A 421 -26.77 12.38 -6.55
C LYS A 421 -27.46 13.20 -5.47
N ALA A 422 -28.44 14.00 -5.89
CA ALA A 422 -29.39 14.64 -4.98
C ALA A 422 -29.76 13.67 -3.85
N ALA A 423 -29.64 14.13 -2.60
CA ALA A 423 -29.81 13.32 -1.41
C ALA A 423 -31.03 12.38 -1.52
N GLY A 424 -30.84 11.09 -1.23
CA GLY A 424 -31.94 10.10 -1.16
C GLY A 424 -32.05 9.08 -2.31
N LYS A 425 -31.03 8.87 -3.14
CA LYS A 425 -31.07 7.90 -4.28
C LYS A 425 -30.17 6.66 -4.18
N GLY A 426 -29.43 6.46 -3.09
CA GLY A 426 -28.60 5.25 -2.89
C GLY A 426 -29.37 4.17 -2.13
N ALA A 427 -29.26 2.91 -2.55
CA ALA A 427 -29.88 1.80 -1.82
C ALA A 427 -29.16 1.54 -0.48
N ALA A 428 -29.93 1.34 0.59
CA ALA A 428 -29.40 1.00 1.90
C ALA A 428 -30.24 -0.08 2.57
N LEU A 429 -29.58 -0.96 3.31
CA LEU A 429 -30.18 -2.02 4.11
C LEU A 429 -29.61 -1.93 5.52
N ALA A 430 -30.49 -1.72 6.50
CA ALA A 430 -30.12 -1.77 7.90
C ALA A 430 -29.68 -3.19 8.29
N GLY A 431 -28.58 -3.29 9.05
CA GLY A 431 -28.12 -4.57 9.57
C GLY A 431 -29.12 -5.19 10.54
N ARG A 432 -29.02 -6.50 10.71
CA ARG A 432 -29.79 -7.36 11.62
C ARG A 432 -29.02 -7.71 12.90
N VAL A 433 -27.89 -7.03 13.15
CA VAL A 433 -27.07 -7.24 14.35
C VAL A 433 -26.62 -5.90 14.93
N PHE A 434 -26.72 -5.79 16.25
CA PHE A 434 -26.39 -4.59 17.02
C PHE A 434 -25.47 -4.97 18.17
N PHE A 435 -24.36 -4.24 18.31
CA PHE A 435 -23.34 -4.52 19.31
C PHE A 435 -23.40 -3.44 20.39
N SER A 436 -23.36 -3.84 21.66
CA SER A 436 -23.09 -2.90 22.74
C SER A 436 -21.60 -2.56 22.79
N HIS A 437 -21.25 -1.51 23.55
CA HIS A 437 -19.87 -1.32 23.98
C HIS A 437 -19.45 -2.47 24.90
N GLY A 438 -18.19 -2.92 24.78
CA GLY A 438 -17.60 -3.84 25.73
C GLY A 438 -17.09 -3.09 26.95
N VAL A 439 -17.69 -3.31 28.11
CA VAL A 439 -17.34 -2.60 29.34
C VAL A 439 -16.45 -3.49 30.19
N ILE A 440 -15.39 -2.93 30.78
CA ILE A 440 -14.47 -3.69 31.64
C ILE A 440 -15.22 -4.25 32.86
N GLU A 441 -14.97 -5.51 33.21
CA GLU A 441 -15.56 -6.11 34.42
C GLU A 441 -14.89 -5.59 35.70
N ASP A 442 -13.55 -5.61 35.72
CA ASP A 442 -12.77 -5.13 36.86
C ASP A 442 -12.35 -3.67 36.67
N LYS A 443 -13.06 -2.77 37.37
CA LYS A 443 -12.82 -1.33 37.33
C LYS A 443 -11.53 -0.89 38.05
N THR A 444 -10.85 -1.80 38.74
CA THR A 444 -9.58 -1.51 39.43
C THR A 444 -8.36 -1.61 38.50
N ILE A 445 -8.53 -2.14 37.29
CA ILE A 445 -7.47 -2.29 36.30
C ILE A 445 -6.87 -0.91 35.94
N LYS A 446 -5.56 -0.80 36.15
CA LYS A 446 -4.78 0.39 35.80
C LYS A 446 -4.23 0.28 34.40
N THR A 447 -4.19 1.42 33.70
CA THR A 447 -3.55 1.54 32.40
C THR A 447 -2.06 1.86 32.54
N LYS A 448 -1.30 1.59 31.48
CA LYS A 448 0.10 1.95 31.32
C LYS A 448 0.27 2.72 30.01
N THR A 449 1.30 3.54 29.92
CA THR A 449 1.66 4.27 28.70
C THR A 449 3.05 3.87 28.24
N THR A 450 3.24 3.64 26.94
CA THR A 450 4.57 3.34 26.39
C THR A 450 4.72 3.84 24.95
N PRO A 451 5.91 4.29 24.53
CA PRO A 451 6.21 4.49 23.12
C PRO A 451 6.23 3.15 22.39
N ILE A 452 5.49 3.08 21.28
CA ILE A 452 5.46 1.87 20.44
C ILE A 452 6.38 1.99 19.23
N LYS A 453 6.84 0.83 18.76
CA LYS A 453 7.55 0.72 17.49
C LYS A 453 6.70 1.26 16.35
N ILE A 454 7.36 1.86 15.35
CA ILE A 454 6.69 2.39 14.17
C ILE A 454 5.89 1.27 13.52
N LEU A 455 4.56 1.47 13.43
CA LEU A 455 3.65 0.57 12.75
C LEU A 455 3.91 0.67 11.24
N ASN A 456 4.89 -0.08 10.77
CA ASN A 456 5.14 -0.22 9.34
C ASN A 456 3.95 -0.93 8.70
N SER A 457 3.58 -0.52 7.49
CA SER A 457 2.71 -1.31 6.63
C SER A 457 2.99 -0.89 5.19
N PRO A 458 2.92 -1.83 4.23
CA PRO A 458 3.02 -1.43 2.85
C PRO A 458 1.87 -0.50 2.50
N HIS A 459 2.20 0.51 1.70
CA HIS A 459 1.22 1.41 1.13
C HIS A 459 0.33 0.62 0.15
N PRO A 460 -0.96 0.98 -0.07
CA PRO A 460 -1.80 0.34 -1.09
C PRO A 460 -1.14 0.23 -2.47
N SER A 461 -0.37 1.25 -2.85
CA SER A 461 0.45 1.27 -4.09
C SER A 461 1.56 0.21 -4.15
N CYS A 462 1.81 -0.55 -3.07
CA CYS A 462 2.64 -1.75 -3.10
C CYS A 462 1.79 -2.94 -3.59
N THR A 463 1.09 -2.76 -4.71
CA THR A 463 0.00 -3.61 -5.22
C THR A 463 0.40 -5.08 -5.33
N PHE A 464 1.67 -5.34 -5.65
CA PHE A 464 2.25 -6.68 -5.77
C PHE A 464 2.23 -7.51 -4.47
N PHE A 465 2.11 -6.89 -3.30
CA PHE A 465 1.95 -7.61 -2.03
C PHE A 465 0.53 -8.13 -1.78
N TYR A 466 -0.45 -7.66 -2.56
CA TYR A 466 -1.87 -7.97 -2.38
C TYR A 466 -2.41 -8.95 -3.43
N ILE A 467 -1.62 -9.29 -4.45
CA ILE A 467 -2.03 -10.08 -5.63
C ILE A 467 -1.29 -11.42 -5.71
N LYS A 468 -1.98 -12.46 -6.20
CA LYS A 468 -1.45 -13.77 -6.59
C LYS A 468 -1.66 -14.00 -8.09
N SER A 469 -0.73 -14.69 -8.75
CA SER A 469 -0.87 -15.20 -10.14
C SER A 469 -0.99 -16.73 -10.12
N LYS A 470 -1.33 -17.35 -11.27
CA LYS A 470 -1.61 -18.79 -11.45
C LYS A 470 -0.53 -19.70 -10.85
N ASN A 471 0.74 -19.29 -10.87
CA ASN A 471 1.87 -20.06 -10.32
C ASN A 471 2.40 -19.52 -8.97
N GLY A 472 1.69 -18.58 -8.32
CA GLY A 472 2.14 -17.90 -7.10
C GLY A 472 3.24 -16.85 -7.31
N ALA A 473 3.83 -16.77 -8.50
CA ALA A 473 4.78 -15.74 -8.92
C ALA A 473 4.11 -14.76 -9.89
N LEU A 474 4.31 -13.46 -9.68
CA LEU A 474 3.90 -12.44 -10.63
C LEU A 474 4.66 -12.67 -11.94
N SER A 475 3.95 -13.06 -13.00
CA SER A 475 4.50 -13.01 -14.36
C SER A 475 4.55 -11.56 -14.81
N VAL A 476 5.62 -10.86 -14.42
CA VAL A 476 5.99 -9.61 -15.07
C VAL A 476 6.39 -9.97 -16.50
N LYS A 477 5.62 -9.52 -17.50
CA LYS A 477 5.99 -9.68 -18.91
C LYS A 477 7.39 -9.09 -19.10
N LYS A 478 8.35 -9.92 -19.53
CA LYS A 478 9.74 -9.47 -19.73
C LYS A 478 9.75 -8.42 -20.84
N PRO A 479 10.53 -7.33 -20.70
CA PRO A 479 10.66 -6.35 -21.77
C PRO A 479 11.23 -7.00 -23.02
N THR A 480 10.56 -6.83 -24.16
CA THR A 480 11.23 -6.95 -25.45
C THR A 480 12.06 -5.68 -25.65
N LYS A 481 13.23 -5.78 -26.29
CA LYS A 481 14.16 -4.64 -26.44
C LYS A 481 13.56 -3.40 -27.14
N ASN A 482 12.43 -3.59 -27.84
CA ASN A 482 11.72 -2.60 -28.64
C ASN A 482 10.20 -2.65 -28.39
N GLY A 483 9.75 -3.10 -27.22
CA GLY A 483 8.32 -3.19 -26.90
C GLY A 483 7.84 -2.05 -26.02
N PRO A 484 6.55 -1.66 -26.16
CA PRO A 484 5.93 -0.60 -25.35
C PRO A 484 6.14 -0.84 -23.86
N ILE A 485 6.41 0.23 -23.11
CA ILE A 485 6.51 0.25 -21.64
C ILE A 485 5.29 -0.43 -20.99
N ASP A 486 4.14 -0.39 -21.65
CA ASP A 486 2.87 -1.05 -21.31
C ASP A 486 3.02 -2.57 -21.10
N ALA A 487 4.00 -3.21 -21.73
CA ALA A 487 4.29 -4.63 -21.50
C ALA A 487 5.17 -4.87 -20.26
N MET A 488 5.63 -3.84 -19.54
CA MET A 488 6.71 -3.99 -18.56
C MET A 488 6.25 -4.33 -17.15
N LEU A 489 5.10 -3.85 -16.65
CA LEU A 489 4.47 -4.27 -15.38
C LEU A 489 2.96 -4.13 -15.45
N ASP A 490 2.33 -5.22 -15.81
CA ASP A 490 0.89 -5.33 -15.71
C ASP A 490 0.53 -6.57 -14.91
N PHE A 491 -0.73 -6.66 -14.51
CA PHE A 491 -1.24 -7.88 -13.94
C PHE A 491 -1.24 -8.98 -15.01
N ASP A 492 -0.73 -10.16 -14.68
CA ASP A 492 -1.03 -11.39 -15.43
C ASP A 492 -2.55 -11.50 -15.62
N ASP A 493 -3.03 -11.94 -16.78
CA ASP A 493 -4.46 -12.13 -17.05
C ASP A 493 -5.16 -12.95 -15.94
N ASN A 494 -4.42 -13.87 -15.31
CA ASN A 494 -4.85 -14.70 -14.20
C ASN A 494 -4.57 -14.13 -12.80
N ALA A 495 -4.12 -12.89 -12.69
CA ALA A 495 -3.90 -12.22 -11.41
C ALA A 495 -5.22 -12.12 -10.64
N ARG A 496 -5.17 -12.43 -9.34
CA ARG A 496 -6.29 -12.35 -8.41
C ARG A 496 -5.81 -11.76 -7.09
N ILE A 497 -6.71 -11.22 -6.29
CA ILE A 497 -6.38 -10.84 -4.92
C ILE A 497 -5.99 -12.07 -4.10
N ARG A 498 -5.12 -11.90 -3.11
CA ARG A 498 -4.66 -13.00 -2.24
C ARG A 498 -5.75 -13.52 -1.31
N GLY A 499 -6.74 -12.68 -1.01
CA GLY A 499 -7.82 -12.97 -0.07
C GLY A 499 -7.95 -11.86 0.98
N ARG A 500 -8.46 -12.22 2.15
CA ARG A 500 -8.73 -11.26 3.24
C ARG A 500 -7.52 -11.15 4.16
N LYS A 501 -7.06 -9.93 4.40
CA LYS A 501 -5.90 -9.64 5.23
C LYS A 501 -6.24 -9.81 6.72
N PHE A 502 -5.46 -10.63 7.42
CA PHE A 502 -5.48 -10.80 8.87
C PHE A 502 -4.08 -10.65 9.46
N TYR A 503 -3.99 -10.10 10.67
CA TYR A 503 -2.72 -10.01 11.39
C TYR A 503 -2.34 -11.36 11.99
N VAL A 504 -1.10 -11.78 11.76
CA VAL A 504 -0.54 -13.03 12.28
C VAL A 504 -0.31 -12.86 13.78
N ARG A 505 -0.82 -13.83 14.55
CA ARG A 505 -0.61 -13.84 15.99
C ARG A 505 0.87 -14.06 16.33
N GLN A 506 1.42 -13.26 17.23
CA GLN A 506 2.78 -13.46 17.75
C GLN A 506 2.74 -14.31 19.01
N ALA A 507 3.77 -15.15 19.23
CA ALA A 507 3.89 -15.89 20.47
C ALA A 507 4.11 -14.96 21.68
N ALA A 508 4.81 -13.84 21.47
CA ALA A 508 5.02 -12.79 22.44
C ALA A 508 4.93 -11.41 21.76
N ALA A 509 4.34 -10.43 22.44
CA ALA A 509 4.25 -9.07 21.93
C ALA A 509 5.60 -8.35 22.09
N ASP A 510 6.09 -7.75 21.00
CA ASP A 510 7.34 -6.98 20.99
C ASP A 510 7.08 -5.58 20.41
N PHE A 511 6.36 -4.78 21.22
CA PHE A 511 5.77 -3.52 20.81
C PHE A 511 6.50 -2.27 21.32
N ILE A 512 7.34 -2.41 22.36
CA ILE A 512 8.03 -1.29 23.00
C ILE A 512 9.16 -0.80 22.10
N GLU A 513 9.20 0.50 21.84
CA GLU A 513 10.33 1.16 21.19
C GLU A 513 11.45 1.39 22.21
N ARG A 514 12.65 0.87 21.93
CA ARG A 514 13.81 0.95 22.84
C ARG A 514 14.91 1.89 22.31
N GLU A 515 14.85 2.31 21.05
CA GLU A 515 15.82 3.20 20.43
C GLU A 515 15.37 4.67 20.48
N LYS A 516 16.30 5.61 20.26
CA LYS A 516 16.00 7.05 20.28
C LYS A 516 14.97 7.38 19.19
N PRO A 517 13.75 7.78 19.55
CA PRO A 517 12.65 7.89 18.61
C PRO A 517 12.94 8.96 17.54
N ASN A 518 12.64 8.66 16.29
CA ASN A 518 12.60 9.67 15.24
C ASN A 518 11.38 10.59 15.49
N LYS A 519 11.64 11.83 15.94
CA LYS A 519 10.70 12.78 16.57
C LYS A 519 9.35 13.03 15.87
N ASN A 520 9.16 12.59 14.63
CA ASN A 520 7.98 12.84 13.81
C ASN A 520 7.09 11.60 13.54
N MET A 521 7.47 10.40 14.01
CA MET A 521 6.80 9.15 13.61
C MET A 521 6.39 8.20 14.75
N HIS A 522 6.79 8.45 15.99
CA HIS A 522 6.43 7.59 17.12
C HIS A 522 5.10 8.01 17.77
N SER A 523 4.34 7.01 18.21
CA SER A 523 3.12 7.20 19.00
C SER A 523 3.34 6.61 20.39
N ILE A 524 2.83 7.28 21.41
CA ILE A 524 2.70 6.76 22.76
C ILE A 524 1.27 6.22 22.89
N VAL A 525 1.13 4.99 23.37
CA VAL A 525 -0.20 4.36 23.52
C VAL A 525 -0.47 4.05 24.98
N GLU A 526 -1.69 4.33 25.40
CA GLU A 526 -2.26 3.83 26.65
C GLU A 526 -2.81 2.42 26.42
N TYR A 527 -2.43 1.48 27.28
CA TYR A 527 -2.77 0.06 27.16
C TYR A 527 -3.02 -0.59 28.52
N ILE A 528 -3.66 -1.76 28.52
CA ILE A 528 -3.80 -2.64 29.69
C ILE A 528 -3.11 -3.98 29.44
N GLU A 529 -2.56 -4.58 30.50
CA GLU A 529 -1.84 -5.86 30.40
C GLU A 529 -2.78 -7.05 30.26
N LYS A 530 -3.84 -7.06 31.07
CA LYS A 530 -4.86 -8.11 31.16
C LYS A 530 -6.19 -7.46 31.55
N GLY A 531 -7.28 -8.15 31.23
CA GLY A 531 -8.61 -7.69 31.57
C GLY A 531 -9.68 -8.52 30.88
N SER A 532 -10.93 -8.33 31.28
CA SER A 532 -12.08 -8.92 30.60
C SER A 532 -13.18 -7.89 30.45
N PHE A 533 -13.86 -7.95 29.32
CA PHE A 533 -14.93 -7.03 28.93
C PHE A 533 -16.21 -7.82 28.66
N VAL A 534 -17.35 -7.29 29.07
CA VAL A 534 -18.67 -7.86 28.79
C VAL A 534 -19.40 -7.00 27.78
N PHE A 535 -20.07 -7.65 26.83
CA PHE A 535 -20.87 -6.99 25.81
C PHE A 535 -22.00 -7.89 25.33
N ASP A 536 -23.01 -7.27 24.74
CA ASP A 536 -24.16 -7.92 24.16
C ASP A 536 -24.16 -7.74 22.65
N VAL A 537 -24.69 -8.75 21.95
CA VAL A 537 -25.05 -8.67 20.54
C VAL A 537 -26.52 -9.01 20.40
N ASP A 538 -27.33 -7.99 20.11
CA ASP A 538 -28.72 -8.18 19.71
C ASP A 538 -28.77 -8.57 18.22
N PHE A 539 -29.65 -9.49 17.86
CA PHE A 539 -29.84 -9.94 16.50
C PHE A 539 -31.32 -10.13 16.15
N ASP A 540 -31.68 -9.84 14.91
CA ASP A 540 -33.06 -9.93 14.43
C ASP A 540 -33.18 -10.83 13.21
N ASN A 541 -34.21 -11.68 13.19
CA ASN A 541 -34.63 -12.44 12.02
C ASN A 541 -33.50 -13.20 11.31
N LEU A 542 -32.62 -13.86 12.07
CA LEU A 542 -31.56 -14.69 11.52
C LEU A 542 -32.03 -16.13 11.31
N THR A 543 -31.58 -16.77 10.24
CA THR A 543 -31.73 -18.24 10.13
C THR A 543 -30.80 -18.93 11.13
N GLU A 544 -31.06 -20.20 11.46
CA GLU A 544 -30.17 -20.97 12.35
C GLU A 544 -28.71 -21.00 11.83
N VAL A 545 -28.52 -21.16 10.52
CA VAL A 545 -27.18 -21.08 9.88
C VAL A 545 -26.54 -19.69 9.99
N GLU A 546 -27.29 -18.60 9.85
CA GLU A 546 -26.77 -17.23 9.99
C GLU A 546 -26.37 -16.95 11.44
N LEU A 547 -27.19 -17.39 12.40
CA LEU A 547 -26.89 -17.29 13.82
C LEU A 547 -25.64 -18.13 14.18
N GLY A 548 -25.52 -19.34 13.63
CA GLY A 548 -24.35 -20.19 13.82
C GLY A 548 -23.07 -19.57 13.25
N ALA A 549 -23.14 -18.94 12.08
CA ALA A 549 -22.04 -18.18 11.50
C ALA A 549 -21.67 -16.96 12.36
N LEU A 550 -22.67 -16.24 12.90
CA LEU A 550 -22.45 -15.10 13.79
C LEU A 550 -21.73 -15.53 15.07
N ILE A 551 -22.24 -16.56 15.75
CA ILE A 551 -21.62 -17.09 16.98
C ILE A 551 -20.20 -17.58 16.68
N TYR A 552 -19.98 -18.36 15.61
CA TYR A 552 -18.63 -18.80 15.24
C TYR A 552 -17.70 -17.62 14.97
N SER A 553 -18.18 -16.56 14.30
CA SER A 553 -17.39 -15.36 14.03
C SER A 553 -17.01 -14.56 15.28
N LEU A 554 -17.71 -14.81 16.40
CA LEU A 554 -17.47 -14.20 17.69
C LEU A 554 -16.57 -15.07 18.56
N THR A 555 -16.70 -16.39 18.55
CA THR A 555 -16.00 -17.28 19.49
C THR A 555 -14.75 -17.94 18.91
N LEU A 556 -14.75 -18.22 17.60
CA LEU A 556 -13.78 -19.11 16.92
C LEU A 556 -13.68 -20.50 17.58
N ASP A 557 -12.83 -21.37 17.03
CA ASP A 557 -12.44 -22.63 17.66
C ASP A 557 -11.42 -22.40 18.79
N GLU A 558 -11.35 -23.34 19.75
CA GLU A 558 -10.55 -23.18 20.99
C GLU A 558 -9.06 -22.92 20.76
N ASN A 559 -8.52 -23.40 19.64
CA ASN A 559 -7.11 -23.24 19.27
C ASN A 559 -6.85 -21.94 18.50
N MET A 560 -7.81 -21.03 18.42
CA MET A 560 -7.69 -19.73 17.76
C MET A 560 -8.00 -18.58 18.72
N LEU A 561 -7.44 -17.41 18.44
CA LEU A 561 -7.72 -16.18 19.17
C LEU A 561 -8.07 -15.03 18.22
N HIS A 562 -8.94 -14.12 18.63
CA HIS A 562 -9.18 -12.86 17.95
C HIS A 562 -8.05 -11.86 18.18
N SER A 563 -7.99 -10.80 17.36
CA SER A 563 -7.13 -9.64 17.59
C SER A 563 -7.90 -8.34 17.39
N ILE A 564 -7.83 -7.46 18.39
CA ILE A 564 -8.57 -6.20 18.48
C ILE A 564 -7.64 -5.03 18.82
N GLY A 565 -8.10 -3.80 18.58
CA GLY A 565 -7.33 -2.61 18.96
C GLY A 565 -6.16 -2.25 18.04
N HIS A 566 -5.26 -1.43 18.57
CA HIS A 566 -4.07 -0.90 17.90
C HIS A 566 -2.87 -1.82 18.08
N ALA A 567 -1.83 -1.60 17.26
CA ALA A 567 -0.56 -2.32 17.35
C ALA A 567 -0.66 -3.86 17.21
N LYS A 568 -1.71 -4.38 16.57
CA LYS A 568 -1.82 -5.79 16.14
C LYS A 568 -0.57 -6.33 15.42
N PRO A 569 0.10 -5.58 14.51
CA PRO A 569 1.34 -6.04 13.89
C PRO A 569 2.50 -6.28 14.87
N LEU A 570 2.40 -5.81 16.11
CA LEU A 570 3.41 -5.92 17.18
C LEU A 570 2.99 -6.93 18.26
N GLY A 571 1.92 -7.70 18.02
CA GLY A 571 1.43 -8.74 18.94
C GLY A 571 0.46 -8.26 20.03
N MET A 572 -0.02 -7.01 19.95
CA MET A 572 -1.02 -6.49 20.88
C MET A 572 -2.45 -6.89 20.50
N GLY A 573 -3.32 -6.98 21.50
CA GLY A 573 -4.77 -7.07 21.30
C GLY A 573 -5.32 -8.48 21.10
N ASP A 574 -4.57 -9.53 21.41
CA ASP A 574 -5.10 -10.89 21.32
C ASP A 574 -6.15 -11.15 22.40
N CYS A 575 -7.25 -11.79 22.03
CA CYS A 575 -8.35 -12.06 22.95
C CYS A 575 -9.13 -13.32 22.59
N LYS A 576 -9.77 -13.91 23.59
CA LYS A 576 -10.75 -14.98 23.47
C LYS A 576 -12.13 -14.42 23.80
N ILE A 577 -13.16 -14.89 23.09
CA ILE A 577 -14.55 -14.54 23.40
C ILE A 577 -15.34 -15.80 23.66
N THR A 578 -16.19 -15.77 24.67
CA THR A 578 -17.08 -16.86 25.04
C THR A 578 -18.51 -16.37 25.16
N VAL A 579 -19.47 -17.17 24.68
CA VAL A 579 -20.90 -16.94 24.94
C VAL A 579 -21.18 -17.30 26.39
N THR A 580 -21.71 -16.34 27.15
CA THR A 580 -22.17 -16.59 28.53
C THR A 580 -23.64 -16.97 28.55
N GLU A 581 -24.46 -16.35 27.70
CA GLU A 581 -25.87 -16.68 27.54
C GLU A 581 -26.32 -16.46 26.09
N LEU A 582 -27.18 -17.36 25.58
CA LEU A 582 -27.93 -17.16 24.34
C LEU A 582 -29.42 -17.08 24.67
N LEU A 583 -30.00 -15.91 24.49
CA LEU A 583 -31.38 -15.60 24.78
C LEU A 583 -32.16 -15.45 23.48
N ILE A 584 -33.29 -16.15 23.37
CA ILE A 584 -34.14 -16.18 22.18
C ILE A 584 -35.48 -15.51 22.46
N ASP A 585 -35.92 -14.70 21.50
CA ASP A 585 -37.22 -14.05 21.50
C ASP A 585 -38.38 -15.03 21.55
N THR A 586 -39.38 -14.69 22.36
CA THR A 586 -40.69 -15.36 22.36
C THR A 586 -41.75 -14.39 21.83
N PRO A 587 -42.84 -14.88 21.20
CA PRO A 587 -43.94 -14.01 20.77
C PRO A 587 -44.47 -13.14 21.91
N GLU A 588 -44.48 -13.67 23.13
CA GLU A 588 -44.89 -12.93 24.33
C GLU A 588 -43.91 -11.82 24.71
N ARG A 589 -42.59 -12.07 24.69
CA ARG A 589 -41.58 -11.03 24.96
C ARG A 589 -41.65 -9.91 23.92
N VAL A 590 -41.81 -10.23 22.64
CA VAL A 590 -41.89 -9.22 21.57
C VAL A 590 -43.11 -8.32 21.74
N THR A 591 -44.24 -8.88 22.20
CA THR A 591 -45.49 -8.12 22.39
C THR A 591 -45.50 -7.30 23.69
N THR A 592 -44.93 -7.82 24.78
CA THR A 592 -44.95 -7.12 26.08
C THR A 592 -43.68 -6.32 26.38
N LEU A 593 -42.62 -6.50 25.59
CA LEU A 593 -41.26 -5.99 25.81
C LEU A 593 -40.67 -6.38 27.18
N ASP A 594 -41.18 -7.46 27.78
CA ASP A 594 -40.79 -7.92 29.12
C ASP A 594 -39.51 -8.75 29.03
N THR A 595 -38.41 -8.21 29.56
CA THR A 595 -37.10 -8.86 29.57
C THR A 595 -36.98 -10.06 30.52
N SER A 596 -38.05 -10.46 31.21
CA SER A 596 -38.08 -11.74 31.94
C SER A 596 -38.52 -12.91 31.06
N LYS A 597 -39.17 -12.64 29.91
CA LYS A 597 -39.82 -13.65 29.05
C LYS A 597 -38.93 -14.21 27.94
N TRP A 598 -37.62 -14.07 28.09
CA TRP A 598 -36.65 -14.69 27.20
C TRP A 598 -36.59 -16.20 27.38
N THR A 599 -36.43 -16.95 26.29
CA THR A 599 -36.07 -18.36 26.37
C THR A 599 -34.55 -18.50 26.28
N ARG A 600 -33.92 -19.14 27.26
CA ARG A 600 -32.50 -19.46 27.22
C ARG A 600 -32.27 -20.69 26.34
N LYS A 601 -31.35 -20.61 25.38
CA LYS A 601 -30.92 -21.77 24.59
C LYS A 601 -29.74 -22.45 25.30
N GLU A 602 -29.94 -23.72 25.67
CA GLU A 602 -29.00 -24.48 26.50
C GLU A 602 -27.71 -24.86 25.76
N ASP A 603 -27.77 -25.07 24.44
CA ASP A 603 -26.62 -25.46 23.63
C ASP A 603 -26.38 -24.51 22.43
N PRO A 604 -25.62 -23.42 22.63
CA PRO A 604 -25.14 -22.58 21.53
C PRO A 604 -24.23 -23.32 20.53
N ALA A 605 -23.55 -24.40 20.95
CA ALA A 605 -22.64 -25.14 20.09
C ALA A 605 -23.39 -25.95 19.02
N ALA A 606 -24.61 -26.43 19.30
CA ALA A 606 -25.49 -27.03 18.30
C ALA A 606 -25.78 -26.08 17.12
N VAL A 607 -25.99 -24.79 17.39
CA VAL A 607 -26.25 -23.78 16.35
C VAL A 607 -25.01 -23.54 15.50
N VAL A 608 -23.83 -23.49 16.12
CA VAL A 608 -22.54 -23.41 15.40
C VAL A 608 -22.31 -24.66 14.55
N LYS A 609 -22.66 -25.85 15.06
CA LYS A 609 -22.55 -27.11 14.32
C LYS A 609 -23.39 -27.10 13.05
N ALA A 610 -24.64 -26.61 13.12
CA ALA A 610 -25.50 -26.47 11.94
C ALA A 610 -24.86 -25.60 10.84
N PHE A 611 -24.23 -24.48 11.23
CA PHE A 611 -23.44 -23.67 10.29
C PHE A 611 -22.25 -24.42 9.69
N LYS A 612 -21.45 -25.11 10.51
CA LYS A 612 -20.28 -25.87 10.04
C LYS A 612 -20.66 -26.95 9.04
N GLU A 613 -21.77 -27.64 9.29
CA GLU A 613 -22.30 -28.68 8.40
C GLU A 613 -22.83 -28.09 7.08
N ASP A 614 -23.58 -26.98 7.13
CA ASP A 614 -24.05 -26.28 5.93
C ASP A 614 -22.88 -25.79 5.06
N LEU A 615 -21.85 -25.19 5.68
CA LEU A 615 -20.66 -24.77 4.96
C LEU A 615 -19.91 -25.97 4.35
N SER A 616 -19.75 -27.06 5.11
CA SER A 616 -19.09 -28.28 4.60
C SER A 616 -19.83 -28.84 3.38
N LYS A 617 -21.17 -28.89 3.42
CA LYS A 617 -22.00 -29.31 2.28
C LYS A 617 -21.79 -28.41 1.06
N LYS A 618 -21.80 -27.08 1.24
CA LYS A 618 -21.53 -26.10 0.16
C LYS A 618 -20.13 -26.23 -0.43
N MET A 619 -19.17 -26.70 0.35
CA MET A 619 -17.78 -26.93 -0.07
C MET A 619 -17.55 -28.39 -0.49
N ASN A 620 -18.52 -29.02 -1.16
CA ASN A 620 -18.45 -30.40 -1.68
C ASN A 620 -18.13 -31.44 -0.60
N ASN A 621 -18.77 -31.33 0.57
CA ASN A 621 -18.57 -32.19 1.74
C ASN A 621 -17.13 -32.21 2.27
N LYS A 622 -16.31 -31.19 1.95
CA LYS A 622 -14.99 -31.02 2.54
C LYS A 622 -15.13 -30.81 4.05
N PRO A 623 -14.34 -31.49 4.90
CA PRO A 623 -14.38 -31.25 6.35
C PRO A 623 -14.16 -29.77 6.66
N PHE A 624 -14.94 -29.21 7.60
CA PHE A 624 -14.92 -27.77 7.92
C PHE A 624 -13.51 -27.21 8.13
N ASN A 625 -12.67 -27.91 8.91
CA ASN A 625 -11.29 -27.51 9.21
C ASN A 625 -10.33 -27.61 8.01
N ASP A 626 -10.72 -28.34 6.96
CA ASP A 626 -9.94 -28.51 5.74
C ASP A 626 -10.29 -27.49 4.66
N ILE A 627 -11.37 -26.72 4.81
CA ILE A 627 -11.70 -25.61 3.92
C ILE A 627 -10.56 -24.59 3.96
N ASP A 628 -10.04 -24.19 2.79
CA ASP A 628 -8.76 -23.46 2.71
C ASP A 628 -8.84 -22.08 3.41
N ALA A 629 -10.01 -21.45 3.40
CA ALA A 629 -10.30 -20.23 4.16
C ALA A 629 -10.16 -20.45 5.68
N ILE A 630 -10.76 -21.53 6.20
CA ILE A 630 -10.77 -21.89 7.62
C ILE A 630 -9.36 -22.33 8.07
N ARG A 631 -8.70 -23.16 7.27
CA ARG A 631 -7.31 -23.58 7.51
C ARG A 631 -6.35 -22.39 7.52
N SER A 632 -6.50 -21.44 6.60
CA SER A 632 -5.67 -20.24 6.57
C SER A 632 -5.90 -19.38 7.80
N LEU A 633 -7.16 -19.18 8.19
CA LEU A 633 -7.51 -18.45 9.40
C LEU A 633 -6.91 -19.10 10.65
N SER A 634 -7.03 -20.42 10.79
CA SER A 634 -6.53 -21.15 11.96
C SER A 634 -5.01 -21.12 12.09
N VAL A 635 -4.29 -21.13 10.96
CA VAL A 635 -2.83 -20.91 10.98
C VAL A 635 -2.51 -19.48 11.42
N ILE A 636 -3.14 -18.46 10.81
CA ILE A 636 -2.86 -17.04 11.09
C ILE A 636 -3.19 -16.67 12.54
N ARG A 637 -4.28 -17.24 13.08
CA ARG A 637 -4.86 -16.92 14.40
C ARG A 637 -4.60 -18.00 15.46
N SER A 638 -3.69 -18.94 15.19
CA SER A 638 -3.31 -20.02 16.11
C SER A 638 -2.99 -19.48 17.50
N ALA A 639 -3.61 -20.05 18.53
CA ALA A 639 -3.40 -19.70 19.93
C ALA A 639 -1.96 -19.97 20.41
N LYS A 640 -1.21 -20.84 19.71
CA LYS A 640 0.23 -21.04 19.97
C LYS A 640 1.05 -19.80 19.61
N GLY A 641 0.56 -18.99 18.66
CA GLY A 641 1.29 -17.87 18.09
C GLY A 641 2.48 -18.29 17.23
N HIS A 642 3.08 -17.31 16.58
CA HIS A 642 4.25 -17.48 15.72
C HIS A 642 5.46 -16.72 16.26
N SER A 643 6.65 -17.27 16.07
CA SER A 643 7.92 -16.60 16.37
C SER A 643 8.40 -15.77 15.17
N ALA A 644 9.33 -14.85 15.39
CA ALA A 644 9.97 -14.04 14.34
C ALA A 644 8.98 -13.27 13.42
N VAL A 645 7.83 -12.87 13.97
CA VAL A 645 6.85 -12.04 13.26
C VAL A 645 7.34 -10.60 13.25
N LYS A 646 7.88 -10.15 12.12
CA LYS A 646 8.37 -8.78 11.95
C LYS A 646 8.29 -8.34 10.50
N TYR A 647 8.15 -7.03 10.30
CA TYR A 647 8.32 -6.50 8.96
C TYR A 647 9.78 -6.61 8.53
N PRO A 648 10.03 -6.87 7.23
CA PRO A 648 11.38 -6.82 6.71
C PRO A 648 11.93 -5.39 6.80
N ALA A 649 13.23 -5.27 7.06
CA ALA A 649 13.90 -3.99 7.18
C ALA A 649 15.23 -3.99 6.43
N LYS A 650 15.61 -2.82 5.93
CA LYS A 650 16.92 -2.61 5.32
C LYS A 650 17.86 -2.01 6.34
N LYS A 651 18.97 -2.69 6.62
CA LYS A 651 20.03 -2.13 7.46
C LYS A 651 20.77 -1.02 6.71
N ASP A 652 20.97 0.12 7.35
CA ASP A 652 21.83 1.17 6.81
C ASP A 652 23.31 0.92 7.15
N PHE A 653 24.18 1.87 6.79
CA PHE A 653 25.62 1.77 7.03
C PHE A 653 26.02 1.83 8.52
N LYS A 654 25.09 2.14 9.42
CA LYS A 654 25.27 2.09 10.87
C LYS A 654 24.72 0.81 11.47
N GLY A 655 24.08 -0.05 10.66
CA GLY A 655 23.37 -1.24 11.13
C GLY A 655 21.94 -0.96 11.60
N GLU A 656 21.46 0.29 11.51
CA GLU A 656 20.08 0.66 11.91
C GLU A 656 19.08 0.08 10.90
N GLU A 657 17.98 -0.49 11.39
CA GLU A 657 16.96 -1.15 10.56
C GLU A 657 15.88 -0.17 10.08
N HIS A 658 15.74 -0.03 8.75
CA HIS A 658 14.77 0.87 8.11
C HIS A 658 13.70 0.09 7.35
N GLY A 659 12.56 -0.19 8.01
CA GLY A 659 11.43 -0.94 7.43
C GLY A 659 10.82 -0.30 6.18
N PHE A 660 10.49 1.00 6.24
CA PHE A 660 9.94 1.73 5.09
C PHE A 660 10.82 1.64 3.85
N LYS A 661 12.14 1.69 4.02
CA LYS A 661 13.10 1.65 2.91
C LYS A 661 13.07 0.29 2.20
N TRP A 662 12.89 -0.80 2.95
CA TRP A 662 12.71 -2.13 2.37
C TRP A 662 11.47 -2.16 1.47
N PHE A 663 10.33 -1.67 1.95
CA PHE A 663 9.09 -1.65 1.15
C PHE A 663 9.22 -0.79 -0.11
N VAL A 664 9.88 0.37 -0.02
CA VAL A 664 10.15 1.22 -1.19
C VAL A 664 11.03 0.49 -2.22
N ASP A 665 12.07 -0.20 -1.76
CA ASP A 665 12.97 -0.94 -2.66
C ASP A 665 12.27 -2.13 -3.35
N HIS A 666 11.30 -2.78 -2.68
CA HIS A 666 10.60 -3.97 -3.20
C HIS A 666 9.28 -3.67 -3.92
N ALA A 667 8.74 -2.45 -3.76
CA ALA A 667 7.56 -1.97 -4.49
C ALA A 667 7.91 -1.17 -5.74
N ASN A 668 9.12 -0.61 -5.83
CA ASN A 668 9.56 0.14 -6.99
C ASN A 668 10.11 -0.79 -8.05
N TYR A 669 9.70 -0.55 -9.29
CA TYR A 669 10.35 -1.17 -10.42
C TYR A 669 11.66 -0.42 -10.75
N ASN A 670 12.77 -1.15 -10.79
CA ASN A 670 14.06 -0.61 -11.20
C ASN A 670 14.73 -1.52 -12.23
N HIS A 671 14.64 -1.15 -13.53
CA HIS A 671 15.28 -1.87 -14.66
C HIS A 671 16.80 -2.08 -14.47
N LYS A 672 17.43 -1.35 -13.54
CA LYS A 672 18.88 -1.38 -13.27
C LYS A 672 19.26 -2.21 -12.05
N SER A 673 18.28 -2.69 -11.26
CA SER A 673 18.49 -3.61 -10.13
C SER A 673 18.51 -5.06 -10.63
N ARG A 674 19.25 -5.95 -9.95
CA ARG A 674 19.12 -7.41 -10.15
C ARG A 674 17.73 -7.92 -9.74
N ASP A 675 17.04 -7.19 -8.85
CA ASP A 675 15.66 -7.43 -8.46
C ASP A 675 14.73 -6.86 -9.53
N PHE A 676 14.68 -7.55 -10.67
CA PHE A 676 13.98 -7.13 -11.89
C PHE A 676 12.45 -7.17 -11.77
N ILE A 677 11.92 -7.67 -10.65
CA ILE A 677 10.51 -7.99 -10.42
C ILE A 677 10.16 -7.61 -8.97
N PRO A 678 9.11 -6.82 -8.74
CA PRO A 678 8.54 -6.62 -7.41
C PRO A 678 8.29 -7.97 -6.73
N GLN A 679 8.93 -8.20 -5.60
CA GLN A 679 8.87 -9.50 -4.93
C GLN A 679 7.60 -9.56 -4.08
N PRO A 680 6.66 -10.48 -4.34
CA PRO A 680 5.52 -10.64 -3.45
C PRO A 680 5.98 -11.04 -2.05
N LEU A 681 5.20 -10.67 -1.02
CA LEU A 681 5.43 -11.22 0.32
C LEU A 681 5.20 -12.75 0.31
N PRO A 682 6.01 -13.54 1.03
CA PRO A 682 5.80 -14.98 1.20
C PRO A 682 4.39 -15.29 1.76
N LEU A 683 3.80 -16.42 1.36
CA LEU A 683 2.40 -16.77 1.62
C LEU A 683 2.22 -17.52 2.94
N ALA A 684 1.02 -17.48 3.53
CA ALA A 684 0.68 -18.22 4.76
C ALA A 684 0.83 -19.74 4.63
N LYS A 685 0.63 -20.30 3.43
CA LYS A 685 0.84 -21.74 3.16
C LYS A 685 2.29 -22.20 3.40
N ASP A 686 3.24 -21.25 3.47
CA ASP A 686 4.64 -21.49 3.82
C ASP A 686 4.88 -21.53 5.35
N LEU A 687 3.89 -21.11 6.16
CA LEU A 687 3.95 -21.16 7.63
C LEU A 687 3.80 -22.58 8.18
N GLY A 688 3.10 -23.46 7.46
CA GLY A 688 2.84 -24.86 7.87
C GLY A 688 3.74 -25.91 7.22
N SER A 689 4.46 -25.57 6.14
CA SER A 689 5.24 -26.53 5.34
C SER A 689 6.74 -26.55 5.65
N LYS A 690 7.25 -25.55 6.39
CA LYS A 690 8.62 -25.59 6.91
C LYS A 690 8.62 -26.26 8.28
N LYS A 691 9.06 -27.52 8.34
CA LYS A 691 9.61 -28.08 9.59
C LYS A 691 10.70 -27.13 10.06
N LEU A 692 10.48 -26.44 11.18
CA LEU A 692 11.50 -25.74 11.93
C LEU A 692 12.63 -26.74 12.17
N LYS A 693 13.73 -26.62 11.42
CA LYS A 693 14.95 -27.34 11.78
C LYS A 693 15.45 -26.64 13.05
N LYS A 694 15.53 -27.44 14.12
CA LYS A 694 16.06 -27.03 15.43
C LYS A 694 17.41 -26.35 15.31
#